data_AF-A0A1E7EZX4-F1
#
_entry.id   AF-A0A1E7EZX4-F1
#
_cell.length_a   1.000
_cell.length_b   1.000
_cell.length_c   1.000
_cell.angle_alpha   90.00
_cell.angle_beta   90.00
_cell.angle_gamma   90.00
#
_symmetry.space_group_name_H-M   'P 1'
#
loop_
_entity.id
_entity.type
_entity.pdbx_description
1 polymer ?
#
loop_
_entity_poly.entity_id
_entity_poly.type
_entity_poly.pdbx_seq_one_letter_code
_entity_poly.pdbx_strand_id
1 'polypeptide(L)'
;MSRDIFSMGACVRVDPSTTSKGGIGFVSAVHPEERKVDIDYIEKNSIGITNSSPLIDEIRLHPHVYAPSDDSGATRSGRRRGAAVVSGRRRAAVVTPPPPPRAAVRSRKRKRNRPKNIYETLAASTSWVQALGDPQPVLKYLAEGKENKDAGWMRREVKKACELPSTPIGQLKSPEKRLLSRIHTTTTTLTPSKTKGFNTLSDHAYAWGTHVRTIQRIDARTLADPTLSASRKERADVGTSIFTCEARREQVYTNMDYYKRYRRHHHPEPLSEAALREEFLELSVQQQVPYQHGAEALRIRVATAFEDIQSVLQKTNGAVTWRELSSQLAGDSVSIAAPNTIRSYVMSLPDSEYETTRMQPLLNSQHRIEKIQMGPYVFIFYGMEGKMVAEKGTVRLPSSLDEKVGSFCLVRRRFVKSVPHFGCSPVNHKVHHKKHIDKFMVFGMTAWVPIENNWMRGGEAFKVILQRIGRMVEAKANSYGRVYGENGKYTMPRTEVNLRRKKGSMYFKSMEIRGSDEGDEKNPAFALKRFWEEEVLPALDALAQQLTHLYPGKKIVFLNHWDNAPPHVEGEFIGWLTDQLATRGWHNTPQPAQSPLLNIFDTALFAAMSKHVLAKQGLFNHSLYLKKERLWEILQAVWKEYDLAKIANMHVHHHQMVNAVISWKGGDGFATASRALHCGVRKVVVPVFRDEESNEPCGVEVIESLNEVGGLDSLRYPTPDVMAEFKRDGGLLPAHEYNPQKLLPNDIYELLVQEGSVNHPDYEYFTGGIDDEFDQIWEADEEQRRLVAQFEAWYWELD
;
A
#
# COMPACT_ATOMS: atom_id res chain seq x y z
N MET A 1 18.46 -15.72 -39.63
CA MET A 1 18.88 -14.84 -38.51
C MET A 1 17.85 -13.72 -38.37
N SER A 2 17.74 -13.04 -37.23
CA SER A 2 16.67 -12.05 -37.05
C SER A 2 17.01 -10.72 -37.73
N ARG A 3 15.96 -10.02 -38.21
CA ARG A 3 16.07 -8.65 -38.76
C ARG A 3 16.53 -7.63 -37.70
N ASP A 4 16.31 -7.93 -36.42
CA ASP A 4 16.58 -7.01 -35.31
C ASP A 4 18.05 -6.57 -35.21
N ILE A 5 18.99 -7.42 -35.63
CA ILE A 5 20.44 -7.12 -35.63
C ILE A 5 20.78 -5.97 -36.60
N PHE A 6 19.99 -5.83 -37.68
CA PHE A 6 20.12 -4.78 -38.70
C PHE A 6 19.16 -3.61 -38.46
N SER A 7 18.83 -3.32 -37.20
CA SER A 7 18.03 -2.15 -36.81
C SER A 7 18.91 -1.06 -36.17
N MET A 8 18.67 0.19 -36.55
CA MET A 8 19.38 1.35 -36.01
C MET A 8 19.09 1.50 -34.51
N GLY A 9 20.14 1.57 -33.70
CA GLY A 9 20.08 1.51 -32.23
C GLY A 9 20.13 0.09 -31.63
N ALA A 10 20.23 -0.97 -32.44
CA ALA A 10 20.43 -2.32 -31.92
C ALA A 10 21.77 -2.43 -31.16
N CYS A 11 21.74 -3.03 -29.97
CA CYS A 11 22.96 -3.40 -29.25
C CYS A 11 23.50 -4.71 -29.82
N VAL A 12 24.75 -4.68 -30.25
CA VAL A 12 25.42 -5.80 -30.92
C VAL A 12 26.81 -6.02 -30.33
N ARG A 13 27.21 -7.29 -30.32
CA ARG A 13 28.59 -7.69 -30.05
C ARG A 13 29.27 -7.99 -31.39
N VAL A 14 30.37 -7.31 -31.64
CA VAL A 14 31.20 -7.47 -32.83
C VAL A 14 32.36 -8.41 -32.51
N ASP A 15 32.56 -9.43 -33.34
CA ASP A 15 33.71 -10.33 -33.20
C ASP A 15 35.04 -9.67 -33.63
N PRO A 16 36.16 -10.03 -32.99
CA PRO A 16 37.49 -9.56 -33.37
C PRO A 16 37.88 -9.95 -34.80
N SER A 17 38.81 -9.20 -35.37
CA SER A 17 39.39 -9.38 -36.70
C SER A 17 40.86 -8.95 -36.69
N THR A 18 41.54 -9.07 -37.82
CA THR A 18 42.92 -8.57 -38.00
C THR A 18 43.05 -7.04 -37.86
N THR A 19 41.94 -6.29 -37.99
CA THR A 19 41.93 -4.81 -37.97
C THR A 19 41.17 -4.20 -36.79
N SER A 20 40.47 -5.00 -35.97
CA SER A 20 39.74 -4.52 -34.80
C SER A 20 39.61 -5.61 -33.74
N LYS A 21 39.71 -5.23 -32.46
CA LYS A 21 39.50 -6.13 -31.31
C LYS A 21 38.03 -6.58 -31.13
N GLY A 22 37.10 -6.08 -31.95
CA GLY A 22 35.67 -6.25 -31.70
C GLY A 22 35.21 -5.46 -30.47
N GLY A 23 34.07 -5.83 -29.90
CA GLY A 23 33.52 -5.19 -28.70
C GLY A 23 32.00 -5.20 -28.65
N ILE A 24 31.43 -4.40 -27.74
CA ILE A 24 29.98 -4.13 -27.68
C ILE A 24 29.75 -2.68 -28.09
N GLY A 25 28.74 -2.47 -28.93
CA GLY A 25 28.35 -1.15 -29.42
C GLY A 25 26.90 -1.13 -29.90
N PHE A 26 26.46 0.04 -30.35
CA PHE A 26 25.13 0.25 -30.91
C PHE A 26 25.25 0.54 -32.41
N VAL A 27 24.36 -0.05 -33.22
CA VAL A 27 24.26 0.19 -34.66
C VAL A 27 23.87 1.65 -34.91
N SER A 28 24.80 2.47 -35.40
CA SER A 28 24.60 3.90 -35.65
C SER A 28 24.11 4.19 -37.07
N ALA A 29 24.47 3.36 -38.05
CA ALA A 29 23.89 3.37 -39.40
C ALA A 29 23.81 1.96 -39.99
N VAL A 30 22.96 1.79 -41.01
CA VAL A 30 22.71 0.51 -41.69
C VAL A 30 22.86 0.69 -43.20
N HIS A 31 23.66 -0.15 -43.84
CA HIS A 31 24.00 -0.12 -45.26
C HIS A 31 23.45 -1.38 -45.94
N PRO A 32 22.15 -1.41 -46.31
CA PRO A 32 21.46 -2.65 -46.68
C PRO A 32 21.92 -3.25 -48.00
N GLU A 33 22.43 -2.44 -48.94
CA GLU A 33 22.96 -2.94 -50.23
C GLU A 33 24.28 -3.69 -50.06
N GLU A 34 25.11 -3.28 -49.09
CA GLU A 34 26.37 -3.95 -48.75
C GLU A 34 26.23 -5.05 -47.67
N ARG A 35 25.08 -5.11 -46.99
CA ARG A 35 24.85 -5.89 -45.75
C ARG A 35 25.84 -5.56 -44.62
N LYS A 36 26.11 -4.27 -44.43
CA LYS A 36 27.00 -3.77 -43.38
C LYS A 36 26.28 -2.79 -42.46
N VAL A 37 26.89 -2.55 -41.31
CA VAL A 37 26.45 -1.56 -40.32
C VAL A 37 27.63 -0.73 -39.85
N ASP A 38 27.37 0.51 -39.44
CA ASP A 38 28.31 1.31 -38.65
C ASP A 38 27.96 1.17 -37.16
N ILE A 39 28.96 1.16 -36.28
CA ILE A 39 28.79 0.83 -34.86
C ILE A 39 29.53 1.82 -33.95
N ASP A 40 28.77 2.51 -33.09
CA ASP A 40 29.30 3.27 -31.97
C ASP A 40 29.62 2.33 -30.81
N TYR A 41 30.92 2.08 -30.60
CA TYR A 41 31.43 1.27 -29.50
C TYR A 41 31.33 1.99 -28.16
N ILE A 42 31.00 1.25 -27.09
CA ILE A 42 30.93 1.80 -25.74
C ILE A 42 32.36 2.03 -25.22
N GLU A 43 32.74 3.30 -25.01
CA GLU A 43 34.13 3.80 -24.87
C GLU A 43 35.01 3.06 -23.84
N LYS A 44 34.44 2.46 -22.79
CA LYS A 44 35.20 1.79 -21.72
C LYS A 44 36.03 0.58 -22.17
N ASN A 45 35.78 0.02 -23.35
CA ASN A 45 36.52 -1.16 -23.85
C ASN A 45 37.70 -0.82 -24.80
N SER A 46 37.83 0.41 -25.30
CA SER A 46 38.80 0.78 -26.33
C SER A 46 40.16 1.23 -25.79
N ILE A 47 40.88 0.36 -25.07
CA ILE A 47 42.27 0.63 -24.69
C ILE A 47 43.21 0.40 -25.89
N GLY A 48 43.72 1.51 -26.45
CA GLY A 48 44.95 1.56 -27.24
C GLY A 48 44.83 1.31 -28.75
N ILE A 49 43.63 1.15 -29.32
CA ILE A 49 43.40 1.12 -30.77
C ILE A 49 42.12 1.90 -31.08
N THR A 50 42.20 2.86 -32.00
CA THR A 50 41.02 3.49 -32.61
C THR A 50 40.33 2.49 -33.53
N ASN A 51 39.11 2.06 -33.19
CA ASN A 51 38.23 1.28 -34.08
C ASN A 51 37.71 2.20 -35.20
N SER A 52 38.56 2.58 -36.15
CA SER A 52 38.25 3.52 -37.24
C SER A 52 37.85 2.84 -38.56
N SER A 53 37.34 1.61 -38.49
CA SER A 53 36.67 0.94 -39.61
C SER A 53 35.16 1.09 -39.38
N PRO A 54 34.45 1.96 -40.13
CA PRO A 54 33.04 2.20 -39.88
C PRO A 54 32.21 0.94 -40.17
N LEU A 55 32.36 0.40 -41.38
CA LEU A 55 31.58 -0.70 -41.92
C LEU A 55 31.98 -2.07 -41.31
N ILE A 56 31.00 -2.78 -40.76
CA ILE A 56 31.10 -4.15 -40.23
C ILE A 56 30.08 -5.07 -40.92
N ASP A 57 30.54 -6.22 -41.44
CA ASP A 57 29.70 -7.20 -42.14
C ASP A 57 28.77 -8.01 -41.22
N GLU A 58 27.58 -8.38 -41.74
CA GLU A 58 26.56 -9.23 -41.08
C GLU A 58 27.16 -10.43 -40.30
N ILE A 59 28.13 -11.11 -40.89
CA ILE A 59 28.74 -12.33 -40.34
C ILE A 59 29.56 -12.14 -39.05
N ARG A 60 29.85 -10.89 -38.64
CA ARG A 60 30.59 -10.56 -37.41
C ARG A 60 29.70 -10.04 -36.28
N LEU A 61 28.38 -9.95 -36.50
CA LEU A 61 27.42 -9.35 -35.58
C LEU A 61 26.64 -10.42 -34.80
N HIS A 62 26.71 -10.34 -33.48
CA HIS A 62 25.87 -11.13 -32.58
C HIS A 62 24.89 -10.22 -31.84
N PRO A 63 23.59 -10.60 -31.71
CA PRO A 63 22.63 -9.82 -30.95
C PRO A 63 23.05 -9.79 -29.47
N HIS A 64 23.06 -8.61 -28.85
CA HIS A 64 23.48 -8.47 -27.46
C HIS A 64 22.45 -7.71 -26.63
N VAL A 65 22.02 -8.29 -25.52
CA VAL A 65 21.14 -7.60 -24.56
C VAL A 65 22.04 -6.85 -23.58
N TYR A 66 22.04 -5.51 -23.67
CA TYR A 66 22.84 -4.67 -22.80
C TYR A 66 22.31 -4.71 -21.35
N ALA A 67 22.93 -5.54 -20.52
CA ALA A 67 22.69 -5.63 -19.08
C ALA A 67 23.74 -4.79 -18.32
N PRO A 68 23.38 -3.64 -17.73
CA PRO A 68 24.32 -2.84 -16.95
C PRO A 68 24.49 -3.39 -15.53
N SER A 69 25.52 -4.21 -15.33
CA SER A 69 25.93 -4.74 -14.02
C SER A 69 27.44 -4.56 -13.78
N ASP A 70 27.80 -4.29 -12.52
CA ASP A 70 29.13 -4.42 -11.92
C ASP A 70 30.28 -3.57 -12.47
N ASP A 71 30.12 -2.25 -12.38
CA ASP A 71 31.14 -1.23 -12.66
C ASP A 71 31.83 -0.78 -11.35
N SER A 72 32.40 -1.72 -10.59
CA SER A 72 32.96 -1.53 -9.23
C SER A 72 34.49 -1.75 -9.13
N GLY A 73 35.21 -1.51 -10.23
CA GLY A 73 36.66 -1.71 -10.34
C GLY A 73 37.53 -0.70 -9.55
N ALA A 74 37.62 -0.86 -8.23
CA ALA A 74 38.46 -0.03 -7.37
C ALA A 74 39.95 -0.45 -7.40
N THR A 75 40.76 0.23 -8.21
CA THR A 75 42.22 0.05 -8.25
C THR A 75 42.88 0.38 -6.91
N ARG A 76 43.69 -0.53 -6.34
CA ARG A 76 44.39 -0.29 -5.07
C ARG A 76 45.91 -0.43 -5.18
N SER A 77 46.59 0.67 -5.47
CA SER A 77 48.04 0.82 -5.30
C SER A 77 48.43 0.66 -3.82
N GLY A 78 49.43 -0.16 -3.51
CA GLY A 78 49.79 -0.50 -2.12
C GLY A 78 50.80 0.44 -1.45
N ARG A 79 50.98 0.26 -0.13
CA ARG A 79 52.15 0.77 0.62
C ARG A 79 52.50 -0.17 1.79
N ARG A 80 53.79 -0.27 2.13
CA ARG A 80 54.33 -1.18 3.16
C ARG A 80 54.36 -0.55 4.56
N ARG A 81 54.13 -1.36 5.61
CA ARG A 81 54.72 -1.40 6.98
C ARG A 81 54.03 -2.54 7.76
N GLY A 82 54.64 -3.34 8.65
CA GLY A 82 56.07 -3.57 8.92
C GLY A 82 56.39 -3.78 10.42
N ALA A 83 56.71 -5.02 10.84
CA ALA A 83 57.24 -5.43 12.17
C ALA A 83 56.28 -5.27 13.40
N ALA A 84 56.40 -5.98 14.55
CA ALA A 84 57.10 -7.24 14.89
C ALA A 84 56.66 -7.82 16.28
N VAL A 85 56.68 -9.17 16.41
CA VAL A 85 57.10 -10.06 17.54
C VAL A 85 56.75 -9.74 19.03
N VAL A 86 56.27 -10.74 19.81
CA VAL A 86 56.80 -11.22 21.14
C VAL A 86 55.88 -12.24 21.89
N SER A 87 56.36 -13.48 22.11
CA SER A 87 56.02 -14.49 23.18
C SER A 87 54.56 -14.97 23.45
N GLY A 88 54.28 -16.14 24.05
CA GLY A 88 55.14 -17.31 24.39
C GLY A 88 54.54 -18.33 25.41
N ARG A 89 55.15 -19.55 25.49
CA ARG A 89 54.85 -20.72 26.40
C ARG A 89 53.56 -21.52 26.07
N ARG A 90 53.54 -22.88 25.98
CA ARG A 90 53.92 -24.01 26.89
C ARG A 90 52.97 -24.10 28.10
N ARG A 91 52.46 -25.26 28.57
CA ARG A 91 52.69 -26.72 28.37
C ARG A 91 51.37 -27.45 28.79
N ALA A 92 51.05 -28.75 28.62
CA ALA A 92 51.68 -29.97 28.09
C ALA A 92 50.56 -31.01 27.71
N ALA A 93 50.89 -32.29 27.46
CA ALA A 93 49.95 -33.42 27.41
C ALA A 93 50.54 -34.69 28.05
N VAL A 94 49.72 -35.69 28.40
CA VAL A 94 50.13 -37.03 28.93
C VAL A 94 49.31 -38.14 28.24
N VAL A 95 49.92 -39.31 28.02
CA VAL A 95 49.43 -40.40 27.16
C VAL A 95 49.80 -41.77 27.74
N THR A 96 48.95 -42.79 27.55
CA THR A 96 49.17 -44.22 27.15
C THR A 96 48.18 -45.23 27.82
N PRO A 97 47.89 -46.42 27.24
CA PRO A 97 46.56 -47.04 27.35
C PRO A 97 46.44 -48.45 28.04
N PRO A 98 46.14 -49.62 27.40
CA PRO A 98 45.17 -50.61 27.93
C PRO A 98 45.79 -52.04 28.09
N PRO A 99 45.08 -53.20 28.11
CA PRO A 99 43.64 -53.56 28.24
C PRO A 99 43.42 -54.36 29.57
N PRO A 100 42.92 -55.63 29.73
CA PRO A 100 42.15 -56.59 28.91
C PRO A 100 40.89 -57.17 29.70
N PRO A 101 40.41 -58.46 29.67
CA PRO A 101 38.95 -58.71 29.64
C PRO A 101 38.33 -59.77 30.59
N ARG A 102 36.99 -59.68 30.79
CA ARG A 102 35.96 -60.73 31.09
C ARG A 102 34.69 -60.04 31.63
N ALA A 103 33.46 -60.57 31.61
CA ALA A 103 32.72 -61.49 30.74
C ALA A 103 31.24 -61.52 31.21
N ALA A 104 30.33 -62.08 30.40
CA ALA A 104 29.01 -62.60 30.79
C ALA A 104 27.84 -61.63 31.22
N VAL A 105 26.73 -61.74 30.45
CA VAL A 105 25.33 -61.92 30.93
C VAL A 105 24.66 -60.78 31.74
N ARG A 106 23.72 -60.05 31.08
CA ARG A 106 22.28 -60.39 31.12
C ARG A 106 21.43 -59.55 30.14
N SER A 107 20.45 -60.17 29.51
CA SER A 107 19.50 -59.49 28.61
C SER A 107 18.43 -58.71 29.40
N ARG A 108 18.43 -57.38 29.30
CA ARG A 108 17.27 -56.55 29.64
C ARG A 108 16.58 -56.10 28.36
N LYS A 109 15.33 -56.52 28.15
CA LYS A 109 14.45 -55.93 27.12
C LYS A 109 14.31 -54.43 27.42
N ARG A 110 15.01 -53.57 26.67
CA ARG A 110 14.80 -52.12 26.74
C ARG A 110 13.33 -51.85 26.42
N LYS A 111 12.58 -51.26 27.36
CA LYS A 111 11.35 -50.55 26.98
C LYS A 111 11.77 -49.52 25.93
N ARG A 112 11.29 -49.65 24.69
CA ARG A 112 11.48 -48.59 23.68
C ARG A 112 10.83 -47.34 24.27
N ASN A 113 11.61 -46.26 24.46
CA ASN A 113 11.03 -44.96 24.78
C ASN A 113 10.06 -44.61 23.64
N ARG A 114 8.76 -44.50 23.94
CA ARG A 114 7.81 -43.96 22.97
C ARG A 114 8.16 -42.48 22.74
N PRO A 115 8.17 -41.97 21.50
CA PRO A 115 8.36 -40.55 21.25
C PRO A 115 7.24 -39.75 21.94
N LYS A 116 7.61 -38.65 22.61
CA LYS A 116 6.68 -37.83 23.40
C LYS A 116 5.85 -36.87 22.55
N ASN A 117 6.31 -36.53 21.36
CA ASN A 117 5.69 -35.53 20.47
C ASN A 117 5.92 -35.87 18.99
N ILE A 118 5.21 -35.17 18.11
CA ILE A 118 5.26 -35.35 16.65
C ILE A 118 6.66 -35.16 16.02
N TYR A 119 7.52 -34.31 16.58
CA TYR A 119 8.88 -34.09 16.06
C TYR A 119 9.79 -35.29 16.37
N GLU A 120 9.72 -35.82 17.60
CA GLU A 120 10.37 -37.08 17.97
C GLU A 120 9.85 -38.25 17.12
N THR A 121 8.53 -38.30 16.85
CA THR A 121 7.92 -39.33 15.99
C THR A 121 8.42 -39.24 14.53
N LEU A 122 8.65 -38.04 14.01
CA LEU A 122 9.24 -37.84 12.67
C LEU A 122 10.72 -38.24 12.64
N ALA A 123 11.51 -37.92 13.66
CA ALA A 123 12.92 -38.36 13.76
C ALA A 123 13.05 -39.89 13.96
N ALA A 124 12.10 -40.50 14.67
CA ALA A 124 11.98 -41.96 14.75
C ALA A 124 11.47 -42.61 13.45
N SER A 125 10.85 -41.82 12.55
CA SER A 125 10.36 -42.28 11.25
C SER A 125 11.43 -42.29 10.17
N THR A 126 12.33 -41.30 10.15
CA THR A 126 13.47 -41.28 9.21
C THR A 126 14.52 -42.34 9.52
N SER A 127 14.53 -42.86 10.76
CA SER A 127 15.40 -43.95 11.22
C SER A 127 14.70 -45.33 11.25
N TRP A 128 13.49 -45.45 10.69
CA TRP A 128 12.71 -46.69 10.70
C TRP A 128 13.15 -47.68 9.60
N VAL A 129 13.46 -48.92 10.00
CA VAL A 129 13.89 -50.01 9.10
C VAL A 129 12.82 -51.09 9.01
N GLN A 130 12.56 -51.58 7.80
CA GLN A 130 11.36 -52.37 7.44
C GLN A 130 11.23 -53.77 8.09
N ALA A 131 12.21 -54.22 8.88
CA ALA A 131 12.36 -55.62 9.30
C ALA A 131 11.38 -56.10 10.40
N LEU A 132 10.42 -55.28 10.81
CA LEU A 132 9.40 -55.61 11.80
C LEU A 132 8.03 -55.18 11.28
N GLY A 133 7.03 -56.05 11.34
CA GLY A 133 5.66 -55.81 10.87
C GLY A 133 4.83 -54.82 11.70
N ASP A 134 5.49 -53.95 12.48
CA ASP A 134 4.87 -52.82 13.17
C ASP A 134 4.42 -51.76 12.14
N PRO A 135 3.25 -51.10 12.31
CA PRO A 135 2.91 -49.92 11.52
C PRO A 135 3.93 -48.78 11.76
N GLN A 136 4.18 -48.01 10.70
CA GLN A 136 5.18 -46.94 10.67
C GLN A 136 4.88 -45.86 11.74
N PRO A 137 5.90 -45.23 12.38
CA PRO A 137 5.68 -44.46 13.62
C PRO A 137 4.74 -43.25 13.49
N VAL A 138 4.78 -42.51 12.37
CA VAL A 138 3.84 -41.41 12.09
C VAL A 138 2.42 -41.94 11.89
N LEU A 139 2.23 -43.02 11.11
CA LEU A 139 0.90 -43.63 10.96
C LEU A 139 0.33 -44.06 12.31
N LYS A 140 1.13 -44.78 13.11
CA LYS A 140 0.74 -45.21 14.46
C LYS A 140 0.36 -44.03 15.37
N TYR A 141 1.15 -42.97 15.36
CA TYR A 141 0.91 -41.76 16.16
C TYR A 141 -0.34 -40.99 15.70
N LEU A 142 -0.69 -41.02 14.41
CA LEU A 142 -1.93 -40.45 13.88
C LEU A 142 -3.16 -41.27 14.32
N ALA A 143 -3.10 -42.61 14.30
CA ALA A 143 -4.18 -43.46 14.80
C ALA A 143 -4.34 -43.37 16.33
N GLU A 144 -3.26 -43.59 17.11
CA GLU A 144 -3.28 -43.45 18.58
C GLU A 144 -3.80 -42.06 18.97
N GLY A 145 -3.47 -41.00 18.22
CA GLY A 145 -3.99 -39.66 18.42
C GLY A 145 -5.42 -39.42 17.94
N LYS A 146 -5.95 -40.17 16.96
CA LYS A 146 -7.35 -40.08 16.51
C LYS A 146 -8.31 -40.81 17.47
N GLU A 147 -7.83 -41.90 18.07
CA GLU A 147 -8.56 -42.70 19.05
C GLU A 147 -8.61 -42.04 20.44
N ASN A 148 -7.53 -41.36 20.85
CA ASN A 148 -7.33 -40.94 22.25
C ASN A 148 -7.25 -39.41 22.46
N LYS A 149 -7.51 -38.57 21.45
CA LYS A 149 -7.47 -37.10 21.57
C LYS A 149 -8.50 -36.42 20.65
N ASP A 150 -9.14 -35.35 21.11
CA ASP A 150 -10.11 -34.57 20.32
C ASP A 150 -9.50 -33.90 19.08
N ALA A 151 -10.32 -33.75 18.03
CA ALA A 151 -9.94 -33.12 16.76
C ALA A 151 -9.16 -31.80 16.95
N GLY A 152 -8.11 -31.61 16.14
CA GLY A 152 -7.20 -30.47 16.25
C GLY A 152 -6.10 -30.59 17.31
N TRP A 153 -5.96 -31.74 17.98
CA TRP A 153 -4.91 -31.94 19.00
C TRP A 153 -3.50 -31.66 18.49
N MET A 154 -3.17 -32.05 17.25
CA MET A 154 -1.83 -31.83 16.69
C MET A 154 -1.56 -30.33 16.49
N ARG A 155 -2.59 -29.57 16.09
CA ARG A 155 -2.53 -28.11 16.06
C ARG A 155 -2.27 -27.53 17.45
N ARG A 156 -2.93 -28.04 18.50
CA ARG A 156 -2.73 -27.61 19.90
C ARG A 156 -1.31 -27.92 20.40
N GLU A 157 -0.74 -29.07 20.03
CA GLU A 157 0.63 -29.45 20.41
C GLU A 157 1.69 -28.62 19.65
N VAL A 158 1.53 -28.42 18.34
CA VAL A 158 2.43 -27.58 17.53
C VAL A 158 2.36 -26.11 17.95
N LYS A 159 1.17 -25.60 18.29
CA LYS A 159 1.01 -24.26 18.90
C LYS A 159 1.85 -24.12 20.17
N LYS A 160 1.78 -25.11 21.08
CA LYS A 160 2.58 -25.13 22.32
C LYS A 160 4.08 -25.22 22.05
N ALA A 161 4.51 -26.08 21.13
CA ALA A 161 5.92 -26.31 20.80
C ALA A 161 6.59 -25.19 19.99
N CYS A 162 5.82 -24.22 19.49
CA CYS A 162 6.32 -23.07 18.72
C CYS A 162 5.84 -21.72 19.28
N GLU A 163 5.33 -21.71 20.51
CA GLU A 163 4.86 -20.51 21.25
C GLU A 163 3.87 -19.60 20.48
N LEU A 164 3.13 -20.18 19.52
CA LEU A 164 2.32 -19.40 18.60
C LEU A 164 1.03 -18.89 19.27
N PRO A 165 0.58 -17.64 19.02
CA PRO A 165 -0.75 -17.19 19.44
C PRO A 165 -1.85 -17.97 18.72
N SER A 166 -3.07 -17.96 19.27
CA SER A 166 -4.21 -18.75 18.76
C SER A 166 -4.47 -18.53 17.26
N THR A 167 -4.61 -19.63 16.51
CA THR A 167 -4.98 -19.60 15.09
C THR A 167 -6.48 -19.88 14.98
N PRO A 168 -7.28 -19.07 14.25
CA PRO A 168 -8.69 -19.36 14.00
C PRO A 168 -8.92 -20.74 13.38
N ILE A 169 -10.08 -21.33 13.66
CA ILE A 169 -10.45 -22.67 13.21
C ILE A 169 -10.35 -22.77 11.68
N GLY A 170 -9.85 -23.90 11.17
CA GLY A 170 -9.75 -24.18 9.74
C GLY A 170 -8.48 -23.65 9.03
N GLN A 171 -7.83 -22.57 9.50
CA GLN A 171 -6.62 -22.02 8.85
C GLN A 171 -5.31 -22.58 9.44
N LEU A 172 -4.23 -22.70 8.63
CA LEU A 172 -2.89 -23.12 9.08
C LEU A 172 -1.82 -22.06 8.75
N LYS A 173 -0.93 -21.77 9.71
CA LYS A 173 0.26 -20.90 9.62
C LYS A 173 1.41 -21.59 8.88
N SER A 174 2.50 -20.87 8.59
CA SER A 174 3.66 -21.43 7.86
C SER A 174 4.42 -22.54 8.62
N PRO A 175 4.55 -22.57 9.97
CA PRO A 175 5.15 -23.72 10.66
C PRO A 175 4.25 -24.95 10.60
N GLU A 176 2.95 -24.77 10.86
CA GLU A 176 1.93 -25.82 10.79
C GLU A 176 1.87 -26.48 9.40
N LYS A 177 1.90 -25.67 8.33
CA LYS A 177 1.97 -26.13 6.93
C LYS A 177 3.24 -26.93 6.62
N ARG A 178 4.42 -26.45 7.05
CA ARG A 178 5.69 -27.16 6.85
C ARG A 178 5.70 -28.52 7.57
N LEU A 179 5.11 -28.60 8.76
CA LEU A 179 4.98 -29.86 9.48
C LEU A 179 3.97 -30.82 8.81
N LEU A 180 2.78 -30.34 8.46
CA LEU A 180 1.78 -31.13 7.70
C LEU A 180 2.41 -31.69 6.41
N SER A 181 3.17 -30.89 5.67
CA SER A 181 3.88 -31.35 4.47
C SER A 181 4.89 -32.47 4.77
N ARG A 182 5.71 -32.33 5.82
CA ARG A 182 6.67 -33.38 6.23
C ARG A 182 5.97 -34.67 6.63
N ILE A 183 4.86 -34.59 7.36
CA ILE A 183 4.02 -35.74 7.70
C ILE A 183 3.47 -36.37 6.42
N HIS A 184 2.88 -35.57 5.52
CA HIS A 184 2.34 -36.06 4.25
C HIS A 184 3.38 -36.85 3.45
N THR A 185 4.52 -36.22 3.13
CA THR A 185 5.63 -36.85 2.39
C THR A 185 6.11 -38.14 3.06
N THR A 186 6.19 -38.16 4.39
CA THR A 186 6.53 -39.38 5.16
C THR A 186 5.48 -40.48 5.01
N THR A 187 4.19 -40.15 4.90
CA THR A 187 3.12 -41.13 4.70
C THR A 187 2.95 -41.61 3.26
N THR A 188 3.18 -40.76 2.24
CA THR A 188 3.03 -41.14 0.82
C THR A 188 4.25 -41.84 0.23
N THR A 189 5.41 -41.77 0.88
CA THR A 189 6.58 -42.59 0.52
C THR A 189 6.46 -44.04 1.00
N LEU A 190 5.38 -44.39 1.70
CA LEU A 190 5.09 -45.77 2.12
C LEU A 190 4.33 -46.52 1.03
N THR A 191 4.73 -47.77 0.79
CA THR A 191 4.03 -48.65 -0.16
C THR A 191 2.58 -48.90 0.29
N PRO A 192 1.57 -48.99 -0.62
CA PRO A 192 0.16 -49.11 -0.24
C PRO A 192 -0.20 -50.25 0.73
N SER A 193 0.59 -51.33 0.73
CA SER A 193 0.51 -52.43 1.70
C SER A 193 0.72 -52.00 3.16
N LYS A 194 1.50 -50.92 3.40
CA LYS A 194 1.86 -50.37 4.71
C LYS A 194 0.90 -49.28 5.19
N THR A 195 0.04 -48.76 4.32
CA THR A 195 -1.04 -47.81 4.65
C THR A 195 -2.40 -48.48 4.76
N LYS A 196 -2.50 -49.81 4.61
CA LYS A 196 -3.75 -50.57 4.67
C LYS A 196 -4.42 -50.38 6.03
N GLY A 197 -5.64 -49.83 6.02
CA GLY A 197 -6.43 -49.50 7.21
C GLY A 197 -6.35 -48.03 7.66
N PHE A 198 -5.43 -47.24 7.10
CA PHE A 198 -5.30 -45.81 7.39
C PHE A 198 -5.92 -44.97 6.27
N ASN A 199 -6.58 -43.87 6.62
CA ASN A 199 -7.09 -42.89 5.66
C ASN A 199 -6.37 -41.56 5.94
N THR A 200 -5.14 -41.45 5.45
CA THR A 200 -4.23 -40.32 5.70
C THR A 200 -4.90 -38.96 5.54
N LEU A 201 -5.77 -38.78 4.54
CA LEU A 201 -6.53 -37.54 4.35
C LEU A 201 -7.56 -37.27 5.46
N SER A 202 -8.29 -38.29 5.92
CA SER A 202 -9.20 -38.20 7.08
C SER A 202 -8.44 -38.00 8.39
N ASP A 203 -7.33 -38.72 8.57
CA ASP A 203 -6.55 -38.76 9.80
C ASP A 203 -5.78 -37.45 10.01
N HIS A 204 -5.21 -36.88 8.94
CA HIS A 204 -4.65 -35.52 8.94
C HIS A 204 -5.74 -34.46 9.19
N ALA A 205 -6.90 -34.57 8.53
CA ALA A 205 -8.00 -33.61 8.71
C ALA A 205 -8.49 -33.56 10.16
N TYR A 206 -8.63 -34.73 10.79
CA TYR A 206 -8.96 -34.87 12.20
C TYR A 206 -7.87 -34.30 13.12
N ALA A 207 -6.61 -34.73 12.95
CA ALA A 207 -5.49 -34.27 13.78
C ALA A 207 -5.28 -32.74 13.73
N TRP A 208 -5.52 -32.10 12.58
CA TRP A 208 -5.41 -30.65 12.39
C TRP A 208 -6.69 -29.86 12.65
N GLY A 209 -7.84 -30.52 12.90
CA GLY A 209 -9.12 -29.87 13.18
C GLY A 209 -9.59 -29.02 11.99
N THR A 210 -9.65 -29.63 10.80
CA THR A 210 -10.04 -28.95 9.57
C THR A 210 -10.72 -29.93 8.59
N HIS A 211 -11.34 -29.41 7.54
CA HIS A 211 -12.05 -30.22 6.55
C HIS A 211 -11.08 -30.96 5.61
N VAL A 212 -11.43 -32.16 5.14
CA VAL A 212 -10.59 -32.98 4.23
C VAL A 212 -10.19 -32.20 2.97
N ARG A 213 -11.12 -31.46 2.36
CA ARG A 213 -10.83 -30.56 1.22
C ARG A 213 -9.76 -29.50 1.52
N THR A 214 -9.57 -29.10 2.78
CA THR A 214 -8.52 -28.15 3.18
C THR A 214 -7.15 -28.82 3.19
N ILE A 215 -7.06 -30.06 3.70
CA ILE A 215 -5.85 -30.88 3.64
C ILE A 215 -5.48 -31.15 2.17
N GLN A 216 -6.42 -31.67 1.36
CA GLN A 216 -6.23 -31.90 -0.08
C GLN A 216 -5.75 -30.64 -0.85
N ARG A 217 -6.28 -29.45 -0.51
CA ARG A 217 -5.85 -28.17 -1.10
C ARG A 217 -4.47 -27.71 -0.64
N ILE A 218 -3.98 -28.15 0.52
CA ILE A 218 -2.63 -27.84 1.03
C ILE A 218 -1.63 -28.85 0.46
N ASP A 219 -2.00 -30.13 0.41
CA ASP A 219 -1.26 -31.20 -0.24
C ASP A 219 -0.99 -30.85 -1.71
N ALA A 220 -2.04 -30.58 -2.51
CA ALA A 220 -1.90 -30.13 -3.89
C ALA A 220 -1.16 -28.77 -4.06
N ARG A 221 -1.03 -27.99 -2.98
CA ARG A 221 -0.23 -26.75 -3.00
C ARG A 221 1.23 -26.97 -2.65
N THR A 222 1.58 -27.99 -1.86
CA THR A 222 2.94 -28.18 -1.30
C THR A 222 3.67 -29.39 -1.90
N LEU A 223 2.96 -30.35 -2.49
CA LEU A 223 3.55 -31.53 -3.15
C LEU A 223 3.91 -31.27 -4.62
N ALA A 224 3.22 -30.33 -5.27
CA ALA A 224 3.64 -29.81 -6.56
C ALA A 224 4.81 -28.84 -6.34
N ASP A 225 5.99 -29.46 -6.32
CA ASP A 225 7.37 -28.98 -6.60
C ASP A 225 7.90 -27.75 -5.83
N PRO A 226 8.99 -27.89 -5.03
CA PRO A 226 9.60 -26.77 -4.30
C PRO A 226 10.27 -25.72 -5.19
N THR A 227 10.53 -25.99 -6.47
CA THR A 227 11.18 -25.05 -7.40
C THR A 227 10.22 -24.05 -8.06
N LEU A 228 8.91 -24.12 -7.78
CA LEU A 228 7.88 -23.26 -8.39
C LEU A 228 7.82 -21.83 -7.80
N SER A 229 8.95 -21.12 -7.83
CA SER A 229 9.06 -19.70 -7.48
C SER A 229 8.69 -18.76 -8.64
N ALA A 230 8.76 -19.23 -9.90
CA ALA A 230 8.42 -18.46 -11.11
C ALA A 230 7.16 -18.98 -11.81
N SER A 231 7.11 -20.28 -12.13
CA SER A 231 5.99 -20.93 -12.82
C SER A 231 4.77 -21.04 -11.91
N ARG A 232 3.91 -20.01 -11.93
CA ARG A 232 2.54 -20.11 -11.40
C ARG A 232 1.87 -21.31 -12.05
N LYS A 233 1.58 -22.32 -11.22
CA LYS A 233 0.86 -23.55 -11.55
C LYS A 233 -0.18 -23.31 -12.64
N GLU A 234 -0.05 -24.05 -13.74
CA GLU A 234 -1.12 -24.20 -14.71
C GLU A 234 -2.39 -24.57 -13.95
N ARG A 235 -3.30 -23.60 -13.86
CA ARG A 235 -4.58 -23.81 -13.24
C ARG A 235 -5.35 -24.76 -14.15
N ALA A 236 -6.05 -25.74 -13.59
CA ALA A 236 -6.97 -26.58 -14.37
C ALA A 236 -8.10 -25.74 -15.02
N ASP A 237 -8.25 -24.48 -14.60
CA ASP A 237 -9.11 -23.46 -15.22
C ASP A 237 -8.40 -22.52 -16.23
N VAL A 238 -7.13 -22.74 -16.58
CA VAL A 238 -6.51 -22.12 -17.76
C VAL A 238 -7.26 -22.60 -19.01
N GLY A 239 -7.75 -21.67 -19.82
CA GLY A 239 -8.59 -21.97 -20.99
C GLY A 239 -10.09 -22.13 -20.68
N THR A 240 -10.53 -22.38 -19.45
CA THR A 240 -11.97 -22.58 -19.12
C THR A 240 -12.67 -21.36 -18.49
N SER A 241 -12.10 -20.16 -18.68
CA SER A 241 -12.75 -18.89 -18.31
C SER A 241 -13.88 -18.50 -19.28
N ILE A 242 -14.73 -17.54 -18.89
CA ILE A 242 -15.73 -16.94 -19.79
C ILE A 242 -15.12 -16.28 -21.05
N PHE A 243 -13.90 -15.74 -20.96
CA PHE A 243 -13.23 -15.12 -22.10
C PHE A 243 -12.75 -16.17 -23.12
N THR A 244 -12.44 -17.39 -22.65
CA THR A 244 -11.75 -18.42 -23.44
C THR A 244 -12.61 -19.64 -23.80
N CYS A 245 -13.68 -19.93 -23.05
CA CYS A 245 -14.51 -21.13 -23.25
C CYS A 245 -15.97 -20.76 -23.55
N GLU A 246 -16.47 -21.24 -24.69
CA GLU A 246 -17.82 -20.98 -25.19
C GLU A 246 -18.92 -21.58 -24.32
N ALA A 247 -18.85 -22.88 -24.00
CA ALA A 247 -19.79 -23.51 -23.07
C ALA A 247 -19.84 -22.82 -21.69
N ARG A 248 -18.73 -22.17 -21.28
CA ARG A 248 -18.70 -21.35 -20.05
C ARG A 248 -19.37 -19.99 -20.25
N ARG A 249 -19.34 -19.39 -21.44
CA ARG A 249 -20.16 -18.22 -21.80
C ARG A 249 -21.64 -18.59 -21.79
N GLU A 250 -22.04 -19.68 -22.44
CA GLU A 250 -23.43 -20.12 -22.51
C GLU A 250 -24.03 -20.37 -21.12
N GLN A 251 -23.28 -21.04 -20.25
CA GLN A 251 -23.67 -21.33 -18.87
C GLN A 251 -23.83 -20.07 -17.99
N VAL A 252 -23.10 -18.98 -18.29
CA VAL A 252 -23.12 -17.74 -17.49
C VAL A 252 -24.10 -16.72 -18.08
N TYR A 253 -23.96 -16.40 -19.36
CA TYR A 253 -24.77 -15.41 -20.07
C TYR A 253 -26.06 -16.06 -20.59
N THR A 254 -26.98 -16.28 -19.66
CA THR A 254 -28.37 -16.67 -19.94
C THR A 254 -29.25 -15.42 -20.01
N ASN A 255 -30.42 -15.52 -20.65
CA ASN A 255 -31.43 -14.44 -20.69
C ASN A 255 -31.76 -13.94 -19.27
N MET A 256 -31.84 -14.87 -18.32
CA MET A 256 -32.01 -14.64 -16.88
C MET A 256 -30.85 -13.87 -16.24
N ASP A 257 -29.59 -14.19 -16.55
CA ASP A 257 -28.45 -13.44 -16.00
C ASP A 257 -28.35 -12.03 -16.61
N TYR A 258 -28.63 -11.88 -17.90
CA TYR A 258 -28.74 -10.58 -18.53
C TYR A 258 -29.86 -9.75 -17.88
N TYR A 259 -31.04 -10.34 -17.67
CA TYR A 259 -32.14 -9.69 -16.96
C TYR A 259 -31.73 -9.25 -15.55
N LYS A 260 -31.09 -10.11 -14.75
CA LYS A 260 -30.59 -9.74 -13.41
C LYS A 260 -29.64 -8.55 -13.45
N ARG A 261 -28.76 -8.46 -14.45
CA ARG A 261 -27.84 -7.31 -14.61
C ARG A 261 -28.57 -6.05 -15.05
N TYR A 262 -29.49 -6.16 -16.00
CA TYR A 262 -30.28 -5.04 -16.50
C TYR A 262 -31.20 -4.47 -15.42
N ARG A 263 -32.00 -5.32 -14.76
CA ARG A 263 -32.91 -4.92 -13.67
C ARG A 263 -32.16 -4.22 -12.55
N ARG A 264 -31.06 -4.82 -12.04
CA ARG A 264 -30.18 -4.20 -11.02
C ARG A 264 -29.46 -2.91 -11.47
N HIS A 265 -29.32 -2.68 -12.77
CA HIS A 265 -28.73 -1.45 -13.30
C HIS A 265 -29.75 -0.30 -13.35
N HIS A 266 -30.95 -0.58 -13.84
CA HIS A 266 -32.01 0.42 -14.02
C HIS A 266 -32.86 0.63 -12.77
N HIS A 267 -32.88 -0.35 -11.85
CA HIS A 267 -33.64 -0.36 -10.61
C HIS A 267 -32.75 -0.98 -9.51
N PRO A 268 -32.07 -0.16 -8.70
CA PRO A 268 -31.07 -0.62 -7.73
C PRO A 268 -31.66 -1.27 -6.46
N GLU A 269 -32.98 -1.34 -6.35
CA GLU A 269 -33.72 -1.96 -5.25
C GLU A 269 -33.22 -3.39 -4.94
N PRO A 270 -33.08 -3.79 -3.66
CA PRO A 270 -32.42 -5.04 -3.25
C PRO A 270 -33.30 -6.29 -3.43
N LEU A 271 -33.75 -6.55 -4.66
CA LEU A 271 -34.53 -7.74 -5.02
C LEU A 271 -33.70 -9.03 -4.88
N SER A 272 -34.32 -10.05 -4.29
CA SER A 272 -33.69 -11.36 -4.07
C SER A 272 -33.45 -12.12 -5.39
N GLU A 273 -32.50 -13.07 -5.37
CA GLU A 273 -32.23 -13.96 -6.51
C GLU A 273 -33.45 -14.81 -6.94
N ALA A 274 -34.42 -15.00 -6.03
CA ALA A 274 -35.69 -15.67 -6.29
C ALA A 274 -36.74 -14.72 -6.89
N ALA A 275 -36.95 -13.56 -6.26
CA ALA A 275 -37.90 -12.55 -6.75
C ALA A 275 -37.57 -12.09 -8.19
N LEU A 276 -36.29 -11.82 -8.48
CA LEU A 276 -35.83 -11.50 -9.84
C LEU A 276 -36.11 -12.63 -10.86
N ARG A 277 -36.16 -13.90 -10.40
CA ARG A 277 -36.44 -15.06 -11.25
C ARG A 277 -37.93 -15.27 -11.46
N GLU A 278 -38.74 -15.02 -10.45
CA GLU A 278 -40.21 -15.04 -10.54
C GLU A 278 -40.67 -13.91 -11.49
N GLU A 279 -40.20 -12.68 -11.26
CA GLU A 279 -40.41 -11.52 -12.14
C GLU A 279 -40.02 -11.80 -13.61
N PHE A 280 -38.89 -12.47 -13.86
CA PHE A 280 -38.50 -12.86 -15.22
C PHE A 280 -39.38 -13.96 -15.85
N LEU A 281 -39.92 -14.87 -15.04
CA LEU A 281 -40.81 -15.94 -15.50
C LEU A 281 -42.24 -15.44 -15.78
N GLU A 282 -42.66 -14.36 -15.13
CA GLU A 282 -43.92 -13.66 -15.41
C GLU A 282 -43.90 -12.85 -16.72
N LEU A 283 -42.71 -12.50 -17.22
CA LEU A 283 -42.57 -11.84 -18.53
C LEU A 283 -43.06 -12.75 -19.66
N SER A 284 -43.93 -12.21 -20.52
CA SER A 284 -44.33 -12.88 -21.76
C SER A 284 -43.12 -13.16 -22.66
N VAL A 285 -43.23 -14.18 -23.52
CA VAL A 285 -42.16 -14.56 -24.46
C VAL A 285 -41.64 -13.37 -25.28
N GLN A 286 -42.54 -12.47 -25.71
CA GLN A 286 -42.16 -11.24 -26.44
C GLN A 286 -41.32 -10.28 -25.60
N GLN A 287 -41.62 -10.15 -24.30
CA GLN A 287 -40.83 -9.34 -23.35
C GLN A 287 -39.49 -10.00 -22.98
N GLN A 288 -39.33 -11.32 -23.19
CA GLN A 288 -38.05 -12.01 -22.95
C GLN A 288 -37.06 -11.87 -24.13
N VAL A 289 -37.53 -11.63 -25.36
CA VAL A 289 -36.68 -11.49 -26.57
C VAL A 289 -35.57 -10.43 -26.43
N PRO A 290 -35.80 -9.21 -25.91
CA PRO A 290 -34.73 -8.22 -25.72
C PRO A 290 -33.61 -8.71 -24.79
N TYR A 291 -33.95 -9.49 -23.74
CA TYR A 291 -32.98 -10.04 -22.81
C TYR A 291 -32.23 -11.26 -23.38
N GLN A 292 -32.83 -11.97 -24.35
CA GLN A 292 -32.13 -12.97 -25.16
C GLN A 292 -31.08 -12.33 -26.06
N HIS A 293 -31.46 -11.32 -26.85
CA HIS A 293 -30.53 -10.60 -27.72
C HIS A 293 -29.41 -9.91 -26.90
N GLY A 294 -29.74 -9.35 -25.73
CA GLY A 294 -28.75 -8.80 -24.80
C GLY A 294 -27.78 -9.85 -24.25
N ALA A 295 -28.27 -11.03 -23.86
CA ALA A 295 -27.42 -12.13 -23.41
C ALA A 295 -26.47 -12.62 -24.52
N GLU A 296 -26.96 -12.71 -25.76
CA GLU A 296 -26.17 -13.07 -26.93
C GLU A 296 -25.11 -12.02 -27.28
N ALA A 297 -25.48 -10.73 -27.27
CA ALA A 297 -24.54 -9.63 -27.44
C ALA A 297 -23.43 -9.64 -26.36
N LEU A 298 -23.76 -9.97 -25.10
CA LEU A 298 -22.74 -10.18 -24.07
C LEU A 298 -21.85 -11.39 -24.35
N ARG A 299 -22.37 -12.53 -24.85
CA ARG A 299 -21.55 -13.70 -25.21
C ARG A 299 -20.51 -13.33 -26.27
N ILE A 300 -20.95 -12.68 -27.35
CA ILE A 300 -20.10 -12.23 -28.45
C ILE A 300 -19.04 -11.27 -27.92
N ARG A 301 -19.44 -10.22 -27.20
CA ARG A 301 -18.50 -9.20 -26.70
C ARG A 301 -17.54 -9.73 -25.64
N VAL A 302 -17.93 -10.72 -24.84
CA VAL A 302 -17.03 -11.37 -23.88
C VAL A 302 -15.98 -12.24 -24.58
N ALA A 303 -16.29 -12.78 -25.76
CA ALA A 303 -15.30 -13.48 -26.58
C ALA A 303 -14.29 -12.52 -27.22
N THR A 304 -14.72 -11.31 -27.64
CA THR A 304 -13.83 -10.29 -28.23
C THR A 304 -13.13 -9.39 -27.21
N ALA A 305 -13.57 -9.38 -25.95
CA ALA A 305 -13.05 -8.50 -24.89
C ALA A 305 -11.54 -8.60 -24.59
N PHE A 306 -10.83 -9.58 -25.17
CA PHE A 306 -9.37 -9.64 -25.16
C PHE A 306 -8.75 -8.32 -25.64
N GLU A 307 -9.23 -7.80 -26.78
CA GLU A 307 -8.69 -6.59 -27.41
C GLU A 307 -9.03 -5.32 -26.60
N ASP A 308 -10.24 -5.23 -26.06
CA ASP A 308 -10.64 -4.12 -25.17
C ASP A 308 -9.80 -4.11 -23.87
N ILE A 309 -9.63 -5.29 -23.23
CA ILE A 309 -8.81 -5.46 -22.03
C ILE A 309 -7.36 -5.07 -22.31
N GLN A 310 -6.79 -5.56 -23.42
CA GLN A 310 -5.45 -5.19 -23.87
C GLN A 310 -5.34 -3.69 -24.11
N SER A 311 -6.27 -3.09 -24.85
CA SER A 311 -6.30 -1.66 -25.18
C SER A 311 -6.28 -0.79 -23.93
N VAL A 312 -7.14 -1.07 -22.94
CA VAL A 312 -7.18 -0.29 -21.68
C VAL A 312 -5.94 -0.53 -20.82
N LEU A 313 -5.40 -1.75 -20.77
CA LEU A 313 -4.18 -2.06 -20.01
C LEU A 313 -2.93 -1.40 -20.63
N GLN A 314 -2.78 -1.43 -21.95
CA GLN A 314 -1.72 -0.74 -22.69
C GLN A 314 -1.82 0.78 -22.51
N LYS A 315 -2.99 1.40 -22.81
CA LYS A 315 -3.22 2.85 -22.64
C LYS A 315 -2.85 3.33 -21.22
N THR A 316 -3.20 2.56 -20.20
CA THR A 316 -2.94 2.90 -18.79
C THR A 316 -1.60 2.39 -18.26
N ASN A 317 -0.82 1.64 -19.05
CA ASN A 317 0.40 0.95 -18.61
C ASN A 317 0.18 0.17 -17.29
N GLY A 318 -0.91 -0.60 -17.23
CA GLY A 318 -1.33 -1.36 -16.07
C GLY A 318 -1.92 -0.53 -14.90
N ALA A 319 -1.92 0.81 -14.99
CA ALA A 319 -2.35 1.73 -13.93
C ALA A 319 -3.87 2.00 -13.86
N VAL A 320 -4.70 1.16 -14.49
CA VAL A 320 -6.16 1.08 -14.24
C VAL A 320 -6.48 0.39 -12.89
N THR A 321 -7.66 0.57 -12.30
CA THR A 321 -8.13 -0.30 -11.19
C THR A 321 -8.96 -1.47 -11.76
N TRP A 322 -9.16 -2.57 -11.01
CA TRP A 322 -10.00 -3.67 -11.51
C TRP A 322 -11.48 -3.27 -11.65
N ARG A 323 -11.98 -2.33 -10.82
CA ARG A 323 -13.32 -1.75 -10.97
C ARG A 323 -13.39 -0.84 -12.20
N GLU A 324 -12.40 0.03 -12.36
CA GLU A 324 -12.31 0.93 -13.51
C GLU A 324 -12.25 0.14 -14.82
N LEU A 325 -11.39 -0.89 -14.91
CA LEU A 325 -11.30 -1.77 -16.08
C LEU A 325 -12.65 -2.46 -16.37
N SER A 326 -13.35 -2.97 -15.34
CA SER A 326 -14.69 -3.56 -15.46
C SER A 326 -15.78 -2.56 -15.91
N SER A 327 -15.56 -1.26 -15.66
CA SER A 327 -16.45 -0.16 -16.07
C SER A 327 -16.16 0.35 -17.48
N GLN A 328 -14.88 0.46 -17.86
CA GLN A 328 -14.44 0.75 -19.24
C GLN A 328 -14.84 -0.38 -20.22
N LEU A 329 -15.12 -1.57 -19.69
CA LEU A 329 -15.64 -2.75 -20.40
C LEU A 329 -17.17 -2.90 -20.28
N ALA A 330 -17.90 -1.93 -19.70
CA ALA A 330 -19.34 -1.86 -19.86
C ALA A 330 -19.71 -1.44 -21.30
N GLY A 331 -20.94 -1.71 -21.72
CA GLY A 331 -21.45 -1.35 -23.07
C GLY A 331 -22.59 -0.37 -22.94
N ASP A 332 -23.76 -0.80 -23.39
CA ASP A 332 -25.06 -0.21 -23.06
C ASP A 332 -25.37 -0.46 -21.57
N SER A 333 -24.58 0.20 -20.72
CA SER A 333 -24.57 0.20 -19.26
C SER A 333 -24.30 -1.14 -18.55
N VAL A 334 -24.53 -2.29 -19.18
CA VAL A 334 -24.25 -3.61 -18.59
C VAL A 334 -22.75 -3.93 -18.68
N SER A 335 -22.13 -4.25 -17.53
CA SER A 335 -20.74 -4.72 -17.47
C SER A 335 -20.63 -6.18 -17.91
N ILE A 336 -19.69 -6.44 -18.84
CA ILE A 336 -19.44 -7.80 -19.37
C ILE A 336 -19.05 -8.79 -18.26
N ALA A 337 -18.24 -8.38 -17.28
CA ALA A 337 -17.66 -9.26 -16.27
C ALA A 337 -17.26 -8.49 -15.01
N ALA A 338 -17.50 -9.10 -13.85
CA ALA A 338 -17.15 -8.51 -12.56
C ALA A 338 -15.64 -8.28 -12.40
N PRO A 339 -15.20 -7.28 -11.60
CA PRO A 339 -13.79 -6.94 -11.41
C PRO A 339 -12.89 -8.12 -10.99
N ASN A 340 -13.42 -9.04 -10.18
CA ASN A 340 -12.69 -10.23 -9.74
C ASN A 340 -12.55 -11.29 -10.84
N THR A 341 -13.48 -11.36 -11.78
CA THR A 341 -13.42 -12.28 -12.93
C THR A 341 -12.37 -11.81 -13.92
N ILE A 342 -12.38 -10.52 -14.27
CA ILE A 342 -11.35 -9.89 -15.11
C ILE A 342 -9.97 -10.03 -14.45
N ARG A 343 -9.85 -9.74 -13.15
CA ARG A 343 -8.61 -9.98 -12.38
C ARG A 343 -8.14 -11.43 -12.47
N SER A 344 -9.04 -12.40 -12.32
CA SER A 344 -8.67 -13.82 -12.28
C SER A 344 -8.23 -14.37 -13.64
N TYR A 345 -8.70 -13.75 -14.72
CA TYR A 345 -8.30 -13.98 -16.11
C TYR A 345 -6.98 -13.27 -16.46
N VAL A 346 -6.90 -11.95 -16.29
CA VAL A 346 -5.67 -11.18 -16.62
C VAL A 346 -4.47 -11.68 -15.80
N MET A 347 -4.67 -12.02 -14.52
CA MET A 347 -3.62 -12.63 -13.69
C MET A 347 -3.46 -14.17 -13.87
N SER A 348 -4.13 -14.78 -14.87
CA SER A 348 -3.84 -16.15 -15.35
C SER A 348 -2.94 -16.16 -16.58
N LEU A 349 -2.74 -15.02 -17.24
CA LEU A 349 -1.88 -14.93 -18.42
C LEU A 349 -0.40 -15.12 -18.01
N PRO A 350 0.48 -15.55 -18.94
CA PRO A 350 1.91 -15.68 -18.70
C PRO A 350 2.51 -14.41 -18.08
N ASP A 351 3.49 -14.61 -17.20
CA ASP A 351 4.37 -13.57 -16.63
C ASP A 351 3.65 -12.39 -15.94
N SER A 352 2.37 -12.58 -15.61
CA SER A 352 1.49 -11.48 -15.20
C SER A 352 1.56 -11.24 -13.70
N GLU A 353 2.17 -10.15 -13.26
CA GLU A 353 2.51 -9.90 -11.85
C GLU A 353 2.16 -8.49 -11.33
N TYR A 354 2.60 -8.18 -10.11
CA TYR A 354 2.24 -6.98 -9.36
C TYR A 354 3.46 -6.24 -8.79
N GLU A 355 3.96 -5.25 -9.53
CA GLU A 355 5.08 -4.42 -9.09
C GLU A 355 4.70 -3.48 -7.94
N THR A 356 5.69 -3.09 -7.12
CA THR A 356 5.52 -2.19 -5.97
C THR A 356 6.74 -1.32 -5.71
N THR A 357 6.60 0.00 -5.84
CA THR A 357 7.62 0.97 -5.41
C THR A 357 7.39 1.39 -3.95
N ARG A 358 8.41 1.30 -3.09
CA ARG A 358 8.34 1.72 -1.67
C ARG A 358 8.90 3.13 -1.45
N MET A 359 8.46 3.80 -0.38
CA MET A 359 9.14 4.91 0.33
C MET A 359 8.71 4.83 1.82
N GLN A 360 9.54 5.39 2.71
CA GLN A 360 9.28 5.55 4.14
C GLN A 360 9.73 6.96 4.56
N PRO A 361 9.06 7.60 5.53
CA PRO A 361 9.59 8.80 6.20
C PRO A 361 10.70 8.42 7.20
N LEU A 362 11.44 9.42 7.67
CA LEU A 362 12.40 9.33 8.78
C LEU A 362 11.85 10.14 9.96
N LEU A 363 12.08 9.69 11.20
CA LEU A 363 11.65 10.38 12.42
C LEU A 363 12.78 10.34 13.47
N ASN A 364 13.01 11.47 14.16
CA ASN A 364 13.93 11.58 15.29
C ASN A 364 13.19 11.30 16.63
N SER A 365 13.85 11.59 17.76
CA SER A 365 13.28 11.52 19.11
C SER A 365 12.24 12.61 19.39
N GLN A 366 12.56 13.89 19.10
CA GLN A 366 11.69 15.04 19.41
C GLN A 366 10.29 14.91 18.78
N HIS A 367 10.22 14.58 17.48
CA HIS A 367 8.94 14.39 16.78
C HIS A 367 8.18 13.13 17.22
N ARG A 368 8.67 12.35 18.20
CA ARG A 368 7.88 11.31 18.90
C ARG A 368 7.23 11.88 20.16
N ILE A 369 7.92 12.75 20.91
CA ILE A 369 7.40 13.37 22.14
C ILE A 369 6.18 14.24 21.83
N GLU A 370 6.27 15.10 20.82
CA GLU A 370 5.14 15.93 20.35
C GLU A 370 3.92 15.09 19.94
N LYS A 371 4.15 13.90 19.36
CA LYS A 371 3.09 12.96 18.96
C LYS A 371 2.42 12.26 20.14
N ILE A 372 3.12 12.09 21.26
CA ILE A 372 2.51 11.65 22.53
C ILE A 372 1.62 12.78 23.05
N GLN A 373 2.14 14.01 23.08
CA GLN A 373 1.44 15.18 23.64
C GLN A 373 0.19 15.59 22.83
N MET A 374 0.20 15.48 21.50
CA MET A 374 -1.02 15.66 20.70
C MET A 374 -2.11 14.63 21.04
N GLY A 375 -1.70 13.42 21.42
CA GLY A 375 -2.58 12.29 21.66
C GLY A 375 -3.81 12.64 22.51
N PRO A 376 -3.64 13.06 23.78
CA PRO A 376 -4.73 13.51 24.65
C PRO A 376 -5.63 14.60 24.05
N TYR A 377 -5.10 15.60 23.36
CA TYR A 377 -5.91 16.65 22.73
C TYR A 377 -6.92 16.09 21.72
N VAL A 378 -6.55 15.03 20.99
CA VAL A 378 -7.50 14.34 20.10
C VAL A 378 -8.62 13.69 20.89
N PHE A 379 -8.39 13.06 22.04
CA PHE A 379 -9.48 12.43 22.79
C PHE A 379 -10.40 13.45 23.48
N ILE A 380 -9.82 14.50 24.06
CA ILE A 380 -10.55 15.54 24.80
C ILE A 380 -11.43 16.40 23.86
N PHE A 381 -10.90 16.83 22.71
CA PHE A 381 -11.65 17.67 21.76
C PHE A 381 -12.40 16.85 20.71
N TYR A 382 -11.78 15.78 20.20
CA TYR A 382 -12.18 14.99 19.04
C TYR A 382 -12.48 13.50 19.36
N GLY A 383 -12.62 13.10 20.62
CA GLY A 383 -12.88 11.69 21.00
C GLY A 383 -14.29 11.44 21.54
N MET A 384 -14.48 10.27 22.17
CA MET A 384 -15.69 9.95 22.94
C MET A 384 -15.99 11.01 24.03
N GLU A 385 -14.96 11.64 24.58
CA GLU A 385 -15.07 12.68 25.60
C GLU A 385 -15.64 13.98 25.05
N GLY A 386 -15.60 14.19 23.73
CA GLY A 386 -16.37 15.26 23.06
C GLY A 386 -17.88 15.16 23.33
N LYS A 387 -18.42 13.98 23.65
CA LYS A 387 -19.81 13.78 24.09
C LYS A 387 -20.05 14.20 25.56
N MET A 388 -19.00 14.29 26.38
CA MET A 388 -19.06 14.67 27.79
C MET A 388 -18.70 16.16 28.03
N VAL A 389 -17.86 16.74 27.17
CA VAL A 389 -17.43 18.16 27.22
C VAL A 389 -18.29 19.06 26.30
N ALA A 390 -19.15 18.50 25.47
CA ALA A 390 -20.14 19.28 24.71
C ALA A 390 -21.31 19.71 25.60
N GLU A 391 -21.69 20.99 25.53
CA GLU A 391 -22.96 21.47 26.08
C GLU A 391 -24.13 20.68 25.48
N LYS A 392 -25.14 20.35 26.28
CA LYS A 392 -26.34 19.62 25.83
C LYS A 392 -26.98 20.36 24.65
N GLY A 393 -26.97 19.73 23.47
CA GLY A 393 -27.40 20.37 22.23
C GLY A 393 -26.28 20.98 21.38
N THR A 394 -25.03 20.53 21.49
CA THR A 394 -23.95 20.92 20.56
C THR A 394 -23.54 19.75 19.66
N VAL A 395 -23.28 20.02 18.37
CA VAL A 395 -22.57 19.13 17.44
C VAL A 395 -21.18 19.70 17.19
N ARG A 396 -20.15 18.89 17.43
CA ARG A 396 -18.75 19.25 17.11
C ARG A 396 -18.38 18.66 15.75
N LEU A 397 -17.97 19.50 14.80
CA LEU A 397 -17.46 19.07 13.49
C LEU A 397 -15.94 19.18 13.42
N PRO A 398 -15.21 18.06 13.33
CA PRO A 398 -13.83 18.05 12.91
C PRO A 398 -13.72 18.49 11.46
N SER A 399 -13.02 19.59 11.21
CA SER A 399 -12.65 20.04 9.87
C SER A 399 -11.14 20.02 9.69
N SER A 400 -10.66 19.22 8.74
CA SER A 400 -9.24 19.11 8.41
C SER A 400 -8.94 19.79 7.08
N LEU A 401 -7.71 20.31 6.94
CA LEU A 401 -7.18 20.90 5.70
C LEU A 401 -5.66 20.62 5.52
N ASP A 402 -5.14 20.84 4.31
CA ASP A 402 -3.72 20.68 3.92
C ASP A 402 -3.45 21.36 2.55
N GLU A 403 -2.41 22.20 2.47
CA GLU A 403 -1.99 22.96 1.29
C GLU A 403 -0.89 22.24 0.48
N LYS A 404 -1.29 21.23 -0.29
CA LYS A 404 -0.30 20.33 -0.92
C LYS A 404 0.16 20.78 -2.31
N VAL A 405 1.48 20.72 -2.53
CA VAL A 405 2.09 20.86 -3.87
C VAL A 405 1.63 19.69 -4.76
N GLY A 406 0.68 19.97 -5.64
CA GLY A 406 -0.06 19.05 -6.49
C GLY A 406 0.79 18.27 -7.47
N SER A 407 1.54 17.31 -6.94
CA SER A 407 2.36 16.33 -7.67
C SER A 407 1.58 15.04 -7.90
N PHE A 408 0.25 15.13 -8.07
CA PHE A 408 -0.70 13.99 -8.12
C PHE A 408 -0.33 12.93 -9.16
N CYS A 409 0.36 13.32 -10.23
CA CYS A 409 0.93 12.44 -11.27
C CYS A 409 2.11 11.55 -10.81
N LEU A 410 2.64 11.72 -9.59
CA LEU A 410 3.83 11.03 -9.06
C LEU A 410 3.54 10.09 -7.86
N VAL A 411 2.40 9.41 -7.84
CA VAL A 411 2.14 8.40 -6.79
C VAL A 411 2.73 7.04 -7.14
N ARG A 412 3.76 6.65 -6.38
CA ARG A 412 4.27 5.28 -6.27
C ARG A 412 3.11 4.36 -5.88
N ARG A 413 2.72 3.46 -6.78
CA ARG A 413 1.67 2.48 -6.53
C ARG A 413 2.27 1.18 -5.99
N ARG A 414 1.58 0.59 -5.02
CA ARG A 414 1.68 -0.86 -4.77
C ARG A 414 0.71 -1.54 -5.74
N PHE A 415 1.12 -2.66 -6.32
CA PHE A 415 0.32 -3.49 -7.24
C PHE A 415 -0.03 -2.82 -8.59
N VAL A 416 0.96 -2.23 -9.28
CA VAL A 416 0.83 -1.99 -10.73
C VAL A 416 0.84 -3.34 -11.45
N LYS A 417 0.02 -3.54 -12.47
CA LYS A 417 0.01 -4.80 -13.22
C LYS A 417 1.16 -4.79 -14.23
N SER A 418 2.04 -5.76 -14.16
CA SER A 418 2.83 -6.17 -15.32
C SER A 418 2.07 -7.30 -16.00
N VAL A 419 1.81 -7.19 -17.30
CA VAL A 419 1.14 -8.21 -18.13
C VAL A 419 1.87 -8.28 -19.47
N PRO A 420 3.03 -8.97 -19.55
CA PRO A 420 3.84 -9.03 -20.76
C PRO A 420 3.09 -9.61 -21.96
N HIS A 421 2.14 -10.53 -21.73
CA HIS A 421 1.26 -11.09 -22.76
C HIS A 421 0.44 -10.02 -23.53
N PHE A 422 0.13 -8.88 -22.91
CA PHE A 422 -0.53 -7.73 -23.57
C PHE A 422 0.45 -6.63 -24.01
N GLY A 423 1.77 -6.88 -23.94
CA GLY A 423 2.79 -5.82 -24.08
C GLY A 423 2.71 -4.75 -22.98
N CYS A 424 2.08 -5.06 -21.84
CA CYS A 424 1.78 -4.11 -20.78
C CYS A 424 2.82 -4.18 -19.66
N SER A 425 3.98 -3.57 -19.87
CA SER A 425 5.02 -3.39 -18.84
C SER A 425 4.84 -2.06 -18.09
N PRO A 426 5.04 -2.01 -16.76
CA PRO A 426 4.97 -0.75 -16.00
C PRO A 426 6.04 0.26 -16.42
N VAL A 427 5.61 1.47 -16.77
CA VAL A 427 6.52 2.55 -17.19
C VAL A 427 7.29 3.09 -15.98
N ASN A 428 8.53 2.64 -15.85
CA ASN A 428 9.46 3.11 -14.82
C ASN A 428 9.98 4.52 -15.15
N HIS A 429 9.22 5.54 -14.74
CA HIS A 429 9.56 6.96 -14.94
C HIS A 429 10.85 7.38 -14.22
N LYS A 430 12.00 7.24 -14.89
CA LYS A 430 13.32 7.78 -14.46
C LYS A 430 13.35 9.32 -14.60
N VAL A 431 12.69 10.02 -13.67
CA VAL A 431 12.64 11.50 -13.65
C VAL A 431 13.93 12.07 -13.07
N HIS A 432 14.90 12.40 -13.94
CA HIS A 432 16.23 12.89 -13.54
C HIS A 432 16.22 14.17 -12.68
N HIS A 433 15.18 15.00 -12.74
CA HIS A 433 14.98 16.07 -11.75
C HIS A 433 13.49 16.41 -11.56
N LYS A 434 13.02 16.49 -10.30
CA LYS A 434 11.66 16.91 -9.89
C LYS A 434 11.21 18.33 -10.36
N LYS A 435 12.00 19.05 -11.17
CA LYS A 435 11.74 20.41 -11.67
C LYS A 435 11.01 20.45 -13.04
N HIS A 436 10.99 19.35 -13.79
CA HIS A 436 10.40 19.32 -15.15
C HIS A 436 8.93 18.89 -15.22
N ILE A 437 8.32 18.57 -14.07
CA ILE A 437 6.91 18.18 -13.98
C ILE A 437 6.09 19.40 -13.56
N ASP A 438 5.02 19.68 -14.31
CA ASP A 438 4.07 20.73 -13.97
C ASP A 438 3.48 20.48 -12.58
N LYS A 439 3.52 21.52 -11.75
CA LYS A 439 2.99 21.55 -10.39
C LYS A 439 2.23 22.86 -10.18
N PHE A 440 1.15 22.76 -9.42
CA PHE A 440 0.48 23.87 -8.77
C PHE A 440 0.10 23.41 -7.36
N MET A 441 -0.07 24.34 -6.43
CA MET A 441 -0.42 24.05 -5.05
C MET A 441 -1.95 24.14 -4.89
N VAL A 442 -2.53 23.39 -3.95
CA VAL A 442 -3.99 23.26 -3.80
C VAL A 442 -4.31 23.25 -2.31
N PHE A 443 -5.22 24.14 -1.90
CA PHE A 443 -5.89 24.11 -0.61
C PHE A 443 -7.07 23.15 -0.71
N GLY A 444 -7.27 22.27 0.28
CA GLY A 444 -8.45 21.43 0.37
C GLY A 444 -8.93 21.31 1.80
N MET A 445 -10.25 21.29 2.02
CA MET A 445 -10.85 21.18 3.35
C MET A 445 -12.09 20.27 3.33
N THR A 446 -12.17 19.38 4.32
CA THR A 446 -13.33 18.50 4.56
C THR A 446 -13.78 18.61 6.02
N ALA A 447 -15.09 18.63 6.22
CA ALA A 447 -15.72 18.59 7.53
C ALA A 447 -16.49 17.27 7.71
N TRP A 448 -16.76 16.88 8.95
CA TRP A 448 -17.39 15.60 9.26
C TRP A 448 -18.27 15.71 10.52
N VAL A 449 -19.35 14.93 10.58
CA VAL A 449 -20.32 14.95 11.67
C VAL A 449 -20.32 13.57 12.37
N PRO A 450 -19.69 13.44 13.55
CA PRO A 450 -19.74 12.19 14.32
C PRO A 450 -21.15 11.89 14.84
N ILE A 451 -21.60 10.64 14.68
CA ILE A 451 -22.88 10.14 15.22
C ILE A 451 -22.88 10.30 16.75
N GLU A 452 -23.81 11.10 17.27
CA GLU A 452 -23.90 11.48 18.70
C GLU A 452 -22.62 12.10 19.30
N ASN A 453 -21.81 12.80 18.49
CA ASN A 453 -20.44 13.24 18.87
C ASN A 453 -19.49 12.08 19.25
N ASN A 454 -19.80 10.83 18.89
CA ASN A 454 -18.98 9.65 19.18
C ASN A 454 -18.36 9.06 17.91
N TRP A 455 -17.06 9.30 17.71
CA TRP A 455 -16.31 8.80 16.56
C TRP A 455 -16.28 7.27 16.46
N MET A 456 -16.43 6.55 17.58
CA MET A 456 -16.46 5.10 17.62
C MET A 456 -17.79 4.51 17.11
N ARG A 457 -18.77 5.36 16.74
CA ARG A 457 -19.97 5.00 15.98
C ARG A 457 -19.92 5.42 14.51
N GLY A 458 -18.97 6.26 14.09
CA GLY A 458 -18.90 6.78 12.72
C GLY A 458 -19.52 8.17 12.54
N GLY A 459 -19.89 8.54 11.31
CA GLY A 459 -20.33 9.89 10.95
C GLY A 459 -20.50 10.17 9.45
N GLU A 460 -21.17 11.29 9.12
CA GLU A 460 -21.36 11.81 7.75
C GLU A 460 -20.22 12.77 7.34
N ALA A 461 -19.78 12.75 6.08
CA ALA A 461 -18.71 13.63 5.59
C ALA A 461 -19.20 14.69 4.59
N PHE A 462 -18.55 15.86 4.63
CA PHE A 462 -18.86 17.04 3.84
C PHE A 462 -17.58 17.59 3.21
N LYS A 463 -17.66 17.96 1.93
CA LYS A 463 -16.59 18.69 1.22
C LYS A 463 -16.84 20.17 1.43
N VAL A 464 -15.88 20.90 2.00
CA VAL A 464 -16.02 22.36 2.21
C VAL A 464 -15.54 23.08 0.97
N ILE A 465 -14.25 22.97 0.65
CA ILE A 465 -13.63 23.67 -0.48
C ILE A 465 -12.43 22.88 -1.03
N LEU A 466 -12.14 23.06 -2.32
CA LEU A 466 -10.88 22.70 -2.94
C LEU A 466 -10.49 23.81 -3.93
N GLN A 467 -9.52 24.64 -3.55
CA GLN A 467 -9.12 25.83 -4.32
C GLN A 467 -7.66 25.73 -4.76
N ARG A 468 -7.35 26.22 -5.96
CA ARG A 468 -6.00 26.23 -6.51
C ARG A 468 -5.27 27.50 -6.11
N ILE A 469 -4.08 27.35 -5.53
CA ILE A 469 -3.34 28.46 -4.93
C ILE A 469 -2.61 29.30 -5.98
N GLY A 470 -2.85 30.61 -5.93
CA GLY A 470 -2.51 31.62 -6.92
C GLY A 470 -3.74 32.37 -7.43
N ARG A 471 -3.57 33.29 -8.39
CA ARG A 471 -4.68 34.02 -9.03
C ARG A 471 -4.47 34.20 -10.53
N MET A 472 -5.56 34.54 -11.23
CA MET A 472 -5.47 35.02 -12.61
C MET A 472 -4.78 36.39 -12.63
N VAL A 473 -3.80 36.56 -13.51
CA VAL A 473 -3.08 37.83 -13.71
C VAL A 473 -2.90 38.10 -15.19
N GLU A 474 -2.84 39.38 -15.57
CA GLU A 474 -2.64 39.78 -16.95
C GLU A 474 -1.19 39.53 -17.40
N ALA A 475 -1.00 38.99 -18.61
CA ALA A 475 0.32 38.89 -19.21
C ALA A 475 0.84 40.25 -19.69
N LYS A 476 1.72 40.87 -18.91
CA LYS A 476 2.40 42.14 -19.25
C LYS A 476 3.22 42.08 -20.57
N ALA A 477 3.60 40.89 -21.05
CA ALA A 477 4.32 40.67 -22.30
C ALA A 477 3.99 39.30 -22.94
N ASN A 478 4.24 39.18 -24.25
CA ASN A 478 4.24 37.87 -24.92
C ASN A 478 5.34 36.97 -24.33
N SER A 479 5.02 35.71 -24.05
CA SER A 479 6.02 34.68 -23.73
C SER A 479 5.98 33.53 -24.73
N TYR A 480 7.14 32.92 -24.99
CA TYR A 480 7.31 31.88 -26.00
C TYR A 480 7.92 30.62 -25.37
N GLY A 481 7.65 29.46 -25.96
CA GLY A 481 8.17 28.18 -25.47
C GLY A 481 9.66 28.00 -25.75
N ARG A 482 10.32 27.16 -24.94
CA ARG A 482 11.65 26.65 -25.28
C ARG A 482 11.52 25.57 -26.35
N VAL A 483 12.28 25.72 -27.43
CA VAL A 483 12.49 24.69 -28.46
C VAL A 483 13.94 24.25 -28.34
N TYR A 484 14.17 22.97 -28.05
CA TYR A 484 15.51 22.40 -27.90
C TYR A 484 16.01 21.89 -29.26
N GLY A 485 17.26 22.21 -29.60
CA GLY A 485 17.96 21.60 -30.72
C GLY A 485 18.69 20.32 -30.31
N GLU A 486 19.19 19.58 -31.29
CA GLU A 486 19.88 18.29 -31.11
C GLU A 486 21.09 18.38 -30.18
N ASN A 487 21.79 19.53 -30.19
CA ASN A 487 22.91 19.83 -29.29
C ASN A 487 22.49 20.21 -27.83
N GLY A 488 21.23 20.00 -27.45
CA GLY A 488 20.70 20.29 -26.12
C GLY A 488 20.52 21.78 -25.78
N LYS A 489 21.00 22.70 -26.62
CA LYS A 489 20.74 24.14 -26.45
C LYS A 489 19.29 24.45 -26.83
N TYR A 490 18.68 25.44 -26.18
CA TYR A 490 17.32 25.86 -26.48
C TYR A 490 17.26 27.26 -27.08
N THR A 491 16.28 27.46 -27.96
CA THR A 491 15.86 28.76 -28.48
C THR A 491 14.44 29.08 -27.98
N MET A 492 13.99 30.32 -28.18
CA MET A 492 12.60 30.74 -27.95
C MET A 492 12.08 31.46 -29.21
N PRO A 493 11.80 30.74 -30.31
CA PRO A 493 11.37 31.36 -31.56
C PRO A 493 10.05 32.12 -31.34
N ARG A 494 10.00 33.36 -31.83
CA ARG A 494 8.87 34.29 -31.65
C ARG A 494 7.73 34.04 -32.65
N THR A 495 7.44 32.77 -32.93
CA THR A 495 6.33 32.36 -33.81
C THR A 495 5.03 32.25 -33.04
N GLU A 496 3.89 32.46 -33.70
CA GLU A 496 2.57 32.34 -33.08
C GLU A 496 2.30 30.92 -32.56
N VAL A 497 2.73 29.90 -33.30
CA VAL A 497 2.67 28.47 -32.90
C VAL A 497 3.46 28.18 -31.60
N ASN A 498 4.48 28.99 -31.27
CA ASN A 498 5.27 28.85 -30.04
C ASN A 498 4.85 29.86 -28.94
N LEU A 499 3.82 30.67 -29.16
CA LEU A 499 3.30 31.61 -28.17
C LEU A 499 2.68 30.85 -26.99
N ARG A 500 3.10 31.17 -25.77
CA ARG A 500 2.64 30.55 -24.51
C ARG A 500 1.71 31.45 -23.71
N ARG A 501 1.86 32.77 -23.85
CA ARG A 501 0.98 33.81 -23.32
C ARG A 501 1.00 34.98 -24.28
N LYS A 502 -0.16 35.57 -24.58
CA LYS A 502 -0.29 36.79 -25.39
C LYS A 502 -0.33 38.00 -24.45
N LYS A 503 0.30 39.12 -24.80
CA LYS A 503 0.17 40.34 -24.00
C LYS A 503 -1.32 40.71 -23.88
N GLY A 504 -1.78 41.03 -22.67
CA GLY A 504 -3.19 41.30 -22.38
C GLY A 504 -4.05 40.07 -22.09
N SER A 505 -3.58 38.84 -22.31
CA SER A 505 -4.34 37.64 -21.90
C SER A 505 -4.16 37.36 -20.40
N MET A 506 -5.27 37.19 -19.68
CA MET A 506 -5.27 36.65 -18.32
C MET A 506 -4.74 35.20 -18.31
N TYR A 507 -3.92 34.86 -17.32
CA TYR A 507 -3.44 33.49 -17.10
C TYR A 507 -3.27 33.20 -15.61
N PHE A 508 -3.35 31.93 -15.22
CA PHE A 508 -3.15 31.53 -13.83
C PHE A 508 -1.67 31.61 -13.42
N LYS A 509 -1.33 32.51 -12.49
CA LYS A 509 -0.02 32.56 -11.83
C LYS A 509 -0.15 31.86 -10.48
N SER A 510 0.45 30.67 -10.35
CA SER A 510 0.71 30.08 -9.04
C SER A 510 1.65 30.97 -8.24
N MET A 511 1.40 31.07 -6.94
CA MET A 511 2.06 32.00 -6.02
C MET A 511 2.59 31.24 -4.80
N GLU A 512 3.46 31.91 -4.04
CA GLU A 512 3.89 31.48 -2.71
C GLU A 512 2.77 31.74 -1.70
N ILE A 513 2.58 30.87 -0.70
CA ILE A 513 1.64 31.10 0.40
C ILE A 513 2.30 31.99 1.45
N ARG A 514 1.56 32.97 1.98
CA ARG A 514 1.88 33.73 3.20
C ARG A 514 0.63 33.79 4.08
N GLY A 515 0.78 34.08 5.36
CA GLY A 515 -0.35 34.16 6.29
C GLY A 515 -1.19 35.40 6.00
N SER A 516 -0.64 36.60 6.24
CA SER A 516 -1.34 37.88 5.98
C SER A 516 -0.86 38.64 4.73
N ASP A 517 0.39 38.48 4.31
CA ASP A 517 1.00 39.28 3.24
C ASP A 517 0.57 38.87 1.80
N GLU A 518 0.05 39.83 1.02
CA GLU A 518 -0.26 39.64 -0.42
C GLU A 518 0.97 39.78 -1.35
N GLY A 519 2.12 40.20 -0.83
CA GLY A 519 3.32 40.48 -1.63
C GLY A 519 3.19 41.72 -2.52
N ASP A 520 4.12 41.86 -3.48
CA ASP A 520 4.22 43.06 -4.34
C ASP A 520 3.66 42.84 -5.77
N GLU A 521 3.52 43.90 -6.55
CA GLU A 521 2.94 43.88 -7.92
C GLU A 521 3.74 43.03 -8.95
N LYS A 522 5.00 42.71 -8.63
CA LYS A 522 5.92 41.83 -9.38
C LYS A 522 5.89 40.42 -8.78
N ASN A 523 5.94 40.34 -7.45
CA ASN A 523 6.02 39.12 -6.62
C ASN A 523 4.78 38.96 -5.71
N PRO A 524 3.56 38.83 -6.26
CA PRO A 524 2.37 38.60 -5.47
C PRO A 524 2.42 37.20 -4.86
N ALA A 525 2.04 37.15 -3.58
CA ALA A 525 1.80 35.96 -2.79
C ALA A 525 0.29 35.63 -2.75
N PHE A 526 -0.03 34.53 -2.08
CA PHE A 526 -1.39 34.11 -1.75
C PHE A 526 -1.56 34.20 -0.23
N ALA A 527 -2.17 35.29 0.23
CA ALA A 527 -2.43 35.54 1.64
C ALA A 527 -3.58 34.65 2.16
N LEU A 528 -3.29 33.78 3.11
CA LEU A 528 -4.29 32.90 3.73
C LEU A 528 -5.37 33.67 4.46
N LYS A 529 -5.03 34.75 5.19
CA LYS A 529 -5.96 35.64 5.89
C LYS A 529 -7.12 36.07 4.98
N ARG A 530 -6.77 36.62 3.81
CA ARG A 530 -7.72 37.03 2.77
C ARG A 530 -8.51 35.85 2.21
N PHE A 531 -7.86 34.75 1.87
CA PHE A 531 -8.54 33.56 1.33
C PHE A 531 -9.52 32.94 2.36
N TRP A 532 -9.19 32.99 3.66
CA TRP A 532 -10.09 32.59 4.73
C TRP A 532 -11.27 33.55 4.89
N GLU A 533 -11.06 34.85 4.76
CA GLU A 533 -12.10 35.88 4.81
C GLU A 533 -13.06 35.82 3.61
N GLU A 534 -12.53 35.68 2.39
CA GLU A 534 -13.29 35.72 1.13
C GLU A 534 -13.91 34.37 0.71
N GLU A 535 -13.25 33.23 1.00
CA GLU A 535 -13.70 31.90 0.53
C GLU A 535 -13.98 30.89 1.66
N VAL A 536 -13.09 30.72 2.66
CA VAL A 536 -13.21 29.60 3.63
C VAL A 536 -14.28 29.85 4.69
N LEU A 537 -14.27 30.99 5.38
CA LEU A 537 -15.28 31.30 6.41
C LEU A 537 -16.71 31.34 5.83
N PRO A 538 -16.99 31.97 4.66
CA PRO A 538 -18.30 31.89 4.04
C PRO A 538 -18.74 30.45 3.69
N ALA A 539 -17.82 29.57 3.27
CA ALA A 539 -18.14 28.17 3.00
C ALA A 539 -18.43 27.37 4.28
N LEU A 540 -17.75 27.67 5.39
CA LEU A 540 -18.02 27.08 6.71
C LEU A 540 -19.33 27.60 7.32
N ASP A 541 -19.60 28.91 7.23
CA ASP A 541 -20.84 29.52 7.71
C ASP A 541 -22.06 28.99 6.94
N ALA A 542 -21.95 28.82 5.61
CA ALA A 542 -22.99 28.19 4.79
C ALA A 542 -23.22 26.71 5.15
N LEU A 543 -22.15 25.95 5.40
CA LEU A 543 -22.25 24.57 5.87
C LEU A 543 -22.85 24.49 7.29
N ALA A 544 -22.51 25.42 8.18
CA ALA A 544 -23.11 25.53 9.52
C ALA A 544 -24.63 25.75 9.44
N GLN A 545 -25.07 26.60 8.52
CA GLN A 545 -26.48 26.88 8.27
C GLN A 545 -27.21 25.62 7.75
N GLN A 546 -26.64 24.91 6.75
CA GLN A 546 -27.16 23.64 6.27
C GLN A 546 -27.29 22.59 7.39
N LEU A 547 -26.26 22.46 8.23
CA LEU A 547 -26.23 21.50 9.34
C LEU A 547 -27.23 21.85 10.46
N THR A 548 -27.49 23.13 10.68
CA THR A 548 -28.51 23.60 11.64
C THR A 548 -29.92 23.18 11.19
N HIS A 549 -30.19 23.13 9.89
CA HIS A 549 -31.44 22.59 9.35
C HIS A 549 -31.53 21.06 9.45
N LEU A 550 -30.41 20.33 9.26
CA LEU A 550 -30.35 18.87 9.37
C LEU A 550 -30.42 18.37 10.81
N TYR A 551 -29.91 19.14 11.77
CA TYR A 551 -29.88 18.79 13.19
C TYR A 551 -30.54 19.89 14.04
N PRO A 552 -31.87 20.09 13.90
CA PRO A 552 -32.58 21.19 14.55
C PRO A 552 -32.44 21.16 16.08
N GLY A 553 -32.35 22.34 16.69
CA GLY A 553 -32.12 22.49 18.12
C GLY A 553 -30.69 22.18 18.57
N LYS A 554 -29.72 22.04 17.65
CA LYS A 554 -28.30 21.88 17.99
C LYS A 554 -27.43 23.04 17.49
N LYS A 555 -26.56 23.54 18.37
CA LYS A 555 -25.48 24.48 18.06
C LYS A 555 -24.38 23.77 17.26
N ILE A 556 -23.90 24.40 16.20
CA ILE A 556 -22.82 23.86 15.36
C ILE A 556 -21.49 24.50 15.77
N VAL A 557 -20.49 23.68 16.08
CA VAL A 557 -19.14 24.10 16.49
C VAL A 557 -18.10 23.41 15.62
N PHE A 558 -17.30 24.15 14.87
CA PHE A 558 -16.16 23.59 14.14
C PHE A 558 -14.92 23.45 15.03
N LEU A 559 -14.17 22.39 14.78
CA LEU A 559 -12.86 22.11 15.35
C LEU A 559 -11.88 22.02 14.17
N ASN A 560 -11.11 23.09 13.96
CA ASN A 560 -10.21 23.22 12.82
C ASN A 560 -8.85 22.56 13.08
N HIS A 561 -8.34 21.82 12.09
CA HIS A 561 -7.11 21.06 12.18
C HIS A 561 -6.25 21.21 10.91
N TRP A 562 -5.04 21.73 11.07
CA TRP A 562 -4.07 22.03 9.99
C TRP A 562 -2.63 21.77 10.44
N ASP A 563 -1.67 21.80 9.50
CA ASP A 563 -0.25 21.63 9.82
C ASP A 563 0.44 22.96 10.21
N ASN A 564 1.55 22.86 10.94
CA ASN A 564 2.33 24.02 11.39
C ASN A 564 3.33 24.50 10.31
N ALA A 565 2.91 24.59 9.05
CA ALA A 565 3.73 25.24 8.01
C ALA A 565 3.93 26.73 8.34
N PRO A 566 5.07 27.36 8.00
CA PRO A 566 5.35 28.76 8.37
C PRO A 566 4.23 29.78 8.05
N PRO A 567 3.51 29.71 6.92
CA PRO A 567 2.38 30.61 6.65
C PRO A 567 1.17 30.41 7.58
N HIS A 568 1.03 29.23 8.19
CA HIS A 568 -0.10 28.87 9.06
C HIS A 568 0.15 29.30 10.51
N VAL A 569 1.42 29.56 10.87
CA VAL A 569 1.86 30.03 12.19
C VAL A 569 2.30 31.51 12.22
N GLU A 570 2.06 32.25 11.14
CA GLU A 570 2.28 33.71 11.11
C GLU A 570 1.36 34.41 12.12
N GLY A 571 1.95 35.09 13.12
CA GLY A 571 1.23 35.56 14.31
C GLY A 571 0.06 36.51 14.04
N GLU A 572 0.15 37.37 13.01
CA GLU A 572 -0.96 38.25 12.62
C GLU A 572 -2.16 37.43 12.08
N PHE A 573 -1.88 36.37 11.32
CA PHE A 573 -2.89 35.50 10.75
C PHE A 573 -3.49 34.55 11.80
N ILE A 574 -2.67 33.95 12.68
CA ILE A 574 -3.17 33.16 13.81
C ILE A 574 -4.03 34.01 14.75
N GLY A 575 -3.61 35.23 15.08
CA GLY A 575 -4.39 36.14 15.94
C GLY A 575 -5.76 36.41 15.35
N TRP A 576 -5.79 36.92 14.11
CA TRP A 576 -7.03 37.19 13.37
C TRP A 576 -7.93 35.95 13.24
N LEU A 577 -7.37 34.78 12.91
CA LEU A 577 -8.14 33.54 12.77
C LEU A 577 -8.71 33.08 14.12
N THR A 578 -7.94 33.23 15.20
CA THR A 578 -8.40 32.89 16.55
C THR A 578 -9.58 33.76 16.96
N ASP A 579 -9.55 35.07 16.69
CA ASP A 579 -10.68 35.98 16.92
C ASP A 579 -11.91 35.62 16.06
N GLN A 580 -11.71 35.32 14.77
CA GLN A 580 -12.79 34.93 13.84
C GLN A 580 -13.45 33.59 14.19
N LEU A 581 -12.70 32.66 14.81
CA LEU A 581 -13.24 31.40 15.32
C LEU A 581 -13.88 31.59 16.71
N ALA A 582 -13.26 32.35 17.61
CA ALA A 582 -13.79 32.62 18.95
C ALA A 582 -15.14 33.34 18.92
N THR A 583 -15.30 34.33 18.03
CA THR A 583 -16.59 35.04 17.81
C THR A 583 -17.71 34.12 17.31
N ARG A 584 -17.38 33.03 16.62
CA ARG A 584 -18.33 31.97 16.20
C ARG A 584 -18.49 30.85 17.24
N GLY A 585 -17.69 30.85 18.31
CA GLY A 585 -17.60 29.76 19.28
C GLY A 585 -16.99 28.48 18.70
N TRP A 586 -16.11 28.61 17.71
CA TRP A 586 -15.35 27.52 17.09
C TRP A 586 -13.92 27.47 17.66
N HIS A 587 -13.19 26.39 17.40
CA HIS A 587 -11.85 26.16 17.94
C HIS A 587 -10.84 25.82 16.85
N ASN A 588 -9.57 26.20 17.05
CA ASN A 588 -8.43 25.81 16.22
C ASN A 588 -7.51 24.89 17.04
N THR A 589 -7.02 23.80 16.46
CA THR A 589 -6.00 22.93 17.08
C THR A 589 -4.84 22.72 16.11
N PRO A 590 -3.60 23.10 16.45
CA PRO A 590 -2.44 22.83 15.62
C PRO A 590 -2.09 21.34 15.62
N GLN A 591 -1.56 20.86 14.50
CA GLN A 591 -0.97 19.53 14.37
C GLN A 591 0.50 19.56 14.82
N PRO A 592 1.00 18.55 15.56
CA PRO A 592 2.41 18.45 15.96
C PRO A 592 3.34 18.41 14.73
N ALA A 593 4.59 18.87 14.89
CA ALA A 593 5.53 18.96 13.77
C ALA A 593 5.85 17.58 13.19
N GLN A 594 6.17 17.56 11.89
CA GLN A 594 6.55 16.34 11.14
C GLN A 594 5.61 15.14 11.39
N SER A 595 4.30 15.40 11.43
CA SER A 595 3.25 14.44 11.76
C SER A 595 2.25 14.18 10.63
N PRO A 596 2.66 13.95 9.37
CA PRO A 596 1.72 13.79 8.25
C PRO A 596 0.74 12.61 8.44
N LEU A 597 1.13 11.60 9.22
CA LEU A 597 0.25 10.49 9.63
C LEU A 597 -0.98 10.95 10.46
N LEU A 598 -0.92 12.16 11.01
CA LEU A 598 -1.96 12.80 11.82
C LEU A 598 -2.67 13.94 11.06
N ASN A 599 -2.55 13.98 9.73
CA ASN A 599 -3.45 14.75 8.86
C ASN A 599 -4.16 13.78 7.90
N ILE A 600 -5.49 13.94 7.81
CA ILE A 600 -6.39 13.14 6.96
C ILE A 600 -6.04 13.30 5.48
N PHE A 601 -5.64 14.51 5.06
CA PHE A 601 -5.30 14.81 3.68
C PHE A 601 -4.02 14.13 3.24
N ASP A 602 -2.94 14.30 4.01
CA ASP A 602 -1.65 13.63 3.80
C ASP A 602 -1.78 12.09 3.80
N THR A 603 -2.38 11.56 4.87
CA THR A 603 -2.42 10.11 5.13
C THR A 603 -3.29 9.36 4.12
N ALA A 604 -4.44 9.94 3.76
CA ALA A 604 -5.49 9.22 3.08
C ALA A 604 -6.09 9.95 1.86
N LEU A 605 -6.53 11.20 2.00
CA LEU A 605 -7.36 11.83 0.96
C LEU A 605 -6.56 12.20 -0.28
N PHE A 606 -5.48 12.98 -0.16
CA PHE A 606 -4.61 13.27 -1.31
C PHE A 606 -3.94 12.00 -1.86
N ALA A 607 -3.57 11.06 -0.98
CA ALA A 607 -3.04 9.75 -1.36
C ALA A 607 -4.07 8.89 -2.13
N ALA A 608 -5.38 9.13 -1.96
CA ALA A 608 -6.44 8.50 -2.73
C ALA A 608 -6.77 9.27 -4.01
N MET A 609 -6.99 10.59 -3.93
CA MET A 609 -7.24 11.46 -5.08
C MET A 609 -6.14 11.31 -6.15
N SER A 610 -4.87 11.26 -5.75
CA SER A 610 -3.74 11.00 -6.68
C SER A 610 -3.91 9.71 -7.49
N LYS A 611 -4.47 8.65 -6.89
CA LYS A 611 -4.68 7.36 -7.57
C LYS A 611 -5.80 7.48 -8.61
N HIS A 612 -6.85 8.26 -8.31
CA HIS A 612 -7.93 8.57 -9.25
C HIS A 612 -7.45 9.50 -10.38
N VAL A 613 -6.72 10.58 -10.06
CA VAL A 613 -6.09 11.48 -11.04
C VAL A 613 -5.17 10.70 -11.98
N LEU A 614 -4.30 9.83 -11.45
CA LEU A 614 -3.41 9.01 -12.26
C LEU A 614 -4.14 7.93 -13.09
N ALA A 615 -5.30 7.44 -12.62
CA ALA A 615 -6.15 6.56 -13.44
C ALA A 615 -6.78 7.32 -14.61
N LYS A 616 -7.34 8.52 -14.37
CA LYS A 616 -7.85 9.41 -15.42
C LYS A 616 -6.75 9.87 -16.39
N GLN A 617 -5.54 10.15 -15.91
CA GLN A 617 -4.36 10.42 -16.76
C GLN A 617 -4.02 9.22 -17.67
N GLY A 618 -4.10 8.00 -17.15
CA GLY A 618 -3.93 6.78 -17.95
C GLY A 618 -4.94 6.69 -19.10
N LEU A 619 -6.20 7.03 -18.83
CA LEU A 619 -7.29 6.99 -19.81
C LEU A 619 -7.22 8.14 -20.83
N PHE A 620 -7.00 9.38 -20.38
CA PHE A 620 -7.08 10.59 -21.23
C PHE A 620 -5.76 11.00 -21.90
N ASN A 621 -4.62 10.45 -21.48
CA ASN A 621 -3.31 10.95 -21.92
C ASN A 621 -2.24 9.85 -22.03
N HIS A 622 -2.64 8.58 -22.20
CA HIS A 622 -1.73 7.42 -22.36
C HIS A 622 -0.66 7.32 -21.24
N SER A 623 -1.06 7.61 -20.00
CA SER A 623 -0.21 7.76 -18.82
C SER A 623 0.83 8.89 -18.85
N LEU A 624 0.95 9.67 -19.93
CA LEU A 624 1.83 10.85 -20.00
C LEU A 624 1.38 11.93 -19.01
N TYR A 625 2.32 12.77 -18.55
CA TYR A 625 2.02 13.84 -17.58
C TYR A 625 1.01 14.85 -18.12
N LEU A 626 -0.05 15.09 -17.34
CA LEU A 626 -1.04 16.14 -17.60
C LEU A 626 -0.40 17.52 -17.37
N LYS A 627 -0.71 18.48 -18.26
CA LYS A 627 -0.27 19.88 -18.15
C LYS A 627 -1.29 20.68 -17.33
N LYS A 628 -0.79 21.69 -16.60
CA LYS A 628 -1.47 22.49 -15.56
C LYS A 628 -3.01 22.47 -15.57
N GLU A 629 -3.64 23.12 -16.55
CA GLU A 629 -5.09 23.34 -16.55
C GLU A 629 -5.87 22.02 -16.68
N ARG A 630 -5.43 21.11 -17.56
CA ARG A 630 -6.05 19.77 -17.71
C ARG A 630 -5.83 18.88 -16.48
N LEU A 631 -4.74 19.08 -15.73
CA LEU A 631 -4.53 18.45 -14.43
C LEU A 631 -5.47 19.04 -13.36
N TRP A 632 -5.75 20.34 -13.39
CA TRP A 632 -6.70 21.00 -12.50
C TRP A 632 -8.15 20.56 -12.77
N GLU A 633 -8.59 20.56 -14.03
CA GLU A 633 -9.90 20.01 -14.46
C GLU A 633 -10.11 18.58 -13.94
N ILE A 634 -9.11 17.71 -14.13
CA ILE A 634 -9.17 16.31 -13.69
C ILE A 634 -9.15 16.21 -12.16
N LEU A 635 -8.46 17.09 -11.44
CA LEU A 635 -8.46 17.13 -9.97
C LEU A 635 -9.81 17.60 -9.41
N GLN A 636 -10.42 18.64 -10.00
CA GLN A 636 -11.76 19.10 -9.65
C GLN A 636 -12.82 18.03 -9.91
N ALA A 637 -12.75 17.34 -11.05
CA ALA A 637 -13.63 16.21 -11.37
C ALA A 637 -13.46 15.06 -10.35
N VAL A 638 -12.22 14.70 -10.02
CA VAL A 638 -11.91 13.68 -8.99
C VAL A 638 -12.44 14.07 -7.62
N TRP A 639 -12.35 15.35 -7.23
CA TRP A 639 -12.92 15.86 -5.98
C TRP A 639 -14.44 15.78 -5.96
N LYS A 640 -15.11 16.24 -7.03
CA LYS A 640 -16.57 16.17 -7.16
C LYS A 640 -17.05 14.72 -7.04
N GLU A 641 -16.43 13.81 -7.78
CA GLU A 641 -16.74 12.37 -7.81
C GLU A 641 -16.27 11.57 -6.58
N TYR A 642 -15.52 12.17 -5.64
CA TYR A 642 -14.99 11.41 -4.51
C TYR A 642 -16.09 11.11 -3.48
N ASP A 643 -16.56 9.87 -3.48
CA ASP A 643 -17.45 9.22 -2.50
C ASP A 643 -17.28 9.74 -1.06
N LEU A 644 -18.37 10.26 -0.47
CA LEU A 644 -18.40 10.86 0.87
C LEU A 644 -18.20 9.83 1.99
N ALA A 645 -18.80 8.64 1.87
CA ALA A 645 -18.53 7.55 2.81
C ALA A 645 -17.05 7.16 2.84
N LYS A 646 -16.32 7.26 1.72
CA LYS A 646 -14.84 7.12 1.74
C LYS A 646 -14.14 8.23 2.51
N ILE A 647 -14.63 9.48 2.50
CA ILE A 647 -14.07 10.56 3.32
C ILE A 647 -14.37 10.31 4.79
N ALA A 648 -15.61 9.96 5.15
CA ALA A 648 -16.00 9.60 6.51
C ALA A 648 -15.16 8.45 7.10
N ASN A 649 -14.87 7.43 6.28
CA ASN A 649 -13.95 6.33 6.59
C ASN A 649 -12.53 6.84 6.95
N MET A 650 -12.06 7.94 6.35
CA MET A 650 -10.76 8.54 6.66
C MET A 650 -10.74 9.27 8.01
N HIS A 651 -11.86 9.87 8.45
CA HIS A 651 -11.98 10.42 9.81
C HIS A 651 -11.90 9.29 10.85
N VAL A 652 -12.75 8.25 10.73
CA VAL A 652 -12.67 7.05 11.60
C VAL A 652 -11.28 6.41 11.58
N HIS A 653 -10.63 6.38 10.41
CA HIS A 653 -9.26 5.91 10.28
C HIS A 653 -8.25 6.78 11.03
N HIS A 654 -8.36 8.11 10.97
CA HIS A 654 -7.46 9.02 11.66
C HIS A 654 -7.54 8.87 13.19
N HIS A 655 -8.74 8.74 13.78
CA HIS A 655 -8.87 8.41 15.21
C HIS A 655 -8.16 7.10 15.54
N GLN A 656 -8.34 6.04 14.74
CA GLN A 656 -7.60 4.78 14.94
C GLN A 656 -6.09 4.87 14.65
N MET A 657 -5.63 5.91 13.92
CA MET A 657 -4.21 6.24 13.80
C MET A 657 -3.67 6.88 15.08
N VAL A 658 -4.44 7.76 15.72
CA VAL A 658 -4.05 8.38 16.99
C VAL A 658 -4.07 7.37 18.14
N ASN A 659 -5.07 6.47 18.20
CA ASN A 659 -5.03 5.30 19.10
C ASN A 659 -3.71 4.52 18.94
N ALA A 660 -3.26 4.33 17.68
CA ALA A 660 -2.01 3.63 17.38
C ALA A 660 -0.76 4.41 17.84
N VAL A 661 -0.69 5.71 17.55
CA VAL A 661 0.42 6.59 17.95
C VAL A 661 0.61 6.61 19.47
N ILE A 662 -0.48 6.70 20.26
CA ILE A 662 -0.40 6.62 21.73
C ILE A 662 0.01 5.23 22.19
N SER A 663 -0.60 4.17 21.64
CA SER A 663 -0.24 2.78 21.95
C SER A 663 1.25 2.46 21.70
N TRP A 664 1.90 3.22 20.81
CA TRP A 664 3.32 3.11 20.46
C TRP A 664 4.18 4.27 20.99
N LYS A 665 3.69 5.04 21.97
CA LYS A 665 4.39 6.17 22.62
C LYS A 665 5.03 7.13 21.59
N GLY A 666 4.22 7.63 20.65
CA GLY A 666 4.66 8.55 19.61
C GLY A 666 5.43 7.92 18.44
N GLY A 667 5.85 6.67 18.57
CA GLY A 667 6.57 5.91 17.55
C GLY A 667 5.68 5.40 16.41
N ASP A 668 6.29 5.14 15.26
CA ASP A 668 5.64 4.65 14.04
C ASP A 668 5.64 3.11 13.90
N GLY A 669 5.98 2.38 14.97
CA GLY A 669 6.12 0.91 14.94
C GLY A 669 4.83 0.16 14.56
N PHE A 670 3.65 0.75 14.73
CA PHE A 670 2.40 0.20 14.18
C PHE A 670 2.41 0.12 12.65
N ALA A 671 3.06 1.07 11.96
CA ALA A 671 3.11 1.15 10.50
C ALA A 671 4.00 0.07 9.89
N THR A 672 5.07 -0.31 10.60
CA THR A 672 5.96 -1.42 10.21
C THR A 672 5.35 -2.77 10.60
N ALA A 673 4.90 -2.93 11.85
CA ALA A 673 4.36 -4.19 12.38
C ALA A 673 3.10 -4.67 11.65
N SER A 674 2.14 -3.78 11.39
CA SER A 674 0.88 -4.13 10.69
C SER A 674 1.07 -4.43 9.19
N ARG A 675 2.20 -4.04 8.60
CA ARG A 675 2.48 -3.94 7.15
C ARG A 675 1.49 -3.08 6.34
N ALA A 676 0.48 -2.49 6.98
CA ALA A 676 -0.65 -1.82 6.35
C ALA A 676 -1.25 -0.74 7.28
N LEU A 677 -0.95 0.52 6.96
CA LEU A 677 -1.37 1.74 7.67
C LEU A 677 -2.87 1.85 8.02
N HIS A 678 -3.76 1.04 7.45
CA HIS A 678 -5.22 1.14 7.56
C HIS A 678 -5.85 0.89 8.96
N CYS A 679 -5.07 0.62 10.01
CA CYS A 679 -5.50 0.33 11.40
C CYS A 679 -6.79 -0.49 11.53
N GLY A 680 -6.96 -1.53 10.71
CA GLY A 680 -8.16 -2.41 10.70
C GLY A 680 -9.46 -1.80 10.17
N VAL A 681 -9.61 -0.46 10.15
CA VAL A 681 -10.87 0.29 10.02
C VAL A 681 -11.77 -0.18 8.88
N ARG A 682 -11.20 -0.50 7.72
CA ARG A 682 -11.93 -0.98 6.53
C ARG A 682 -12.75 -2.27 6.71
N LYS A 683 -12.62 -2.95 7.85
CA LYS A 683 -13.37 -4.17 8.18
C LYS A 683 -14.51 -3.93 9.17
N VAL A 684 -14.50 -2.81 9.88
CA VAL A 684 -15.43 -2.48 10.97
C VAL A 684 -16.36 -1.31 10.64
N VAL A 685 -16.34 -0.83 9.38
CA VAL A 685 -17.20 0.26 8.93
C VAL A 685 -18.07 -0.14 7.74
N VAL A 686 -19.33 0.28 7.76
CA VAL A 686 -20.31 0.13 6.69
C VAL A 686 -20.79 1.50 6.20
N PRO A 687 -21.18 1.65 4.92
CA PRO A 687 -21.74 2.90 4.42
C PRO A 687 -23.07 3.23 5.09
N VAL A 688 -23.29 4.52 5.36
CA VAL A 688 -24.57 5.08 5.82
C VAL A 688 -25.17 5.93 4.71
N PHE A 689 -26.48 5.78 4.51
CA PHE A 689 -27.32 6.55 3.61
C PHE A 689 -28.23 7.45 4.46
N ARG A 690 -28.64 8.61 3.92
CA ARG A 690 -29.37 9.63 4.70
C ARG A 690 -30.84 9.26 4.93
N ASP A 691 -31.40 8.49 4.02
CA ASP A 691 -32.77 8.03 3.92
C ASP A 691 -32.79 6.74 3.08
N GLU A 692 -33.93 6.07 3.00
CA GLU A 692 -34.08 4.77 2.30
C GLU A 692 -34.08 4.90 0.76
N GLU A 693 -34.26 6.13 0.23
CA GLU A 693 -34.30 6.42 -1.21
C GLU A 693 -32.92 6.82 -1.78
N SER A 694 -32.01 7.30 -0.92
CA SER A 694 -30.67 7.74 -1.32
C SER A 694 -29.80 6.57 -1.78
N ASN A 695 -29.48 6.58 -3.07
CA ASN A 695 -28.58 5.60 -3.69
C ASN A 695 -27.08 5.91 -3.47
N GLU A 696 -26.74 7.09 -2.93
CA GLU A 696 -25.37 7.46 -2.58
C GLU A 696 -25.15 7.52 -1.06
N PRO A 697 -24.05 6.95 -0.52
CA PRO A 697 -23.79 6.95 0.91
C PRO A 697 -23.07 8.23 1.36
N CYS A 698 -23.67 8.94 2.31
CA CYS A 698 -23.17 10.20 2.87
C CYS A 698 -22.13 10.00 4.00
N GLY A 699 -22.12 8.83 4.64
CA GLY A 699 -21.31 8.58 5.83
C GLY A 699 -20.90 7.13 6.02
N VAL A 700 -20.38 6.81 7.20
CA VAL A 700 -20.17 5.43 7.66
C VAL A 700 -20.62 5.24 9.09
N GLU A 701 -21.09 4.04 9.42
CA GLU A 701 -21.29 3.56 10.79
C GLU A 701 -20.18 2.56 11.14
N VAL A 702 -19.75 2.54 12.40
CA VAL A 702 -18.79 1.58 12.95
C VAL A 702 -19.55 0.44 13.63
N ILE A 703 -19.41 -0.79 13.11
CA ILE A 703 -20.02 -1.99 13.68
C ILE A 703 -19.13 -2.51 14.82
N GLU A 704 -19.68 -2.53 16.05
CA GLU A 704 -19.00 -3.08 17.23
C GLU A 704 -18.98 -4.61 17.25
N SER A 705 -20.01 -5.26 16.69
CA SER A 705 -20.24 -6.71 16.72
C SER A 705 -19.48 -7.49 15.63
N LEU A 706 -18.14 -7.50 15.69
CA LEU A 706 -17.29 -8.44 14.93
C LEU A 706 -16.69 -9.59 15.76
N ASN A 707 -17.15 -9.73 17.01
CA ASN A 707 -16.73 -10.76 17.97
C ASN A 707 -16.88 -12.21 17.45
N GLU A 708 -17.76 -12.47 16.48
CA GLU A 708 -17.97 -13.80 15.91
C GLU A 708 -16.94 -14.19 14.83
N VAL A 709 -16.28 -13.23 14.18
CA VAL A 709 -15.26 -13.50 13.15
C VAL A 709 -13.87 -13.51 13.81
N GLY A 710 -13.70 -14.46 14.72
CA GLY A 710 -12.61 -14.51 15.71
C GLY A 710 -11.20 -14.31 15.15
N GLY A 711 -10.46 -13.38 15.77
CA GLY A 711 -9.08 -13.02 15.44
C GLY A 711 -8.89 -11.60 14.88
N LEU A 712 -9.96 -10.80 14.77
CA LEU A 712 -9.92 -9.46 14.18
C LEU A 712 -9.49 -8.33 15.13
N ASP A 713 -9.51 -8.57 16.44
CA ASP A 713 -9.16 -7.58 17.49
C ASP A 713 -7.72 -7.05 17.36
N SER A 714 -6.85 -7.85 16.74
CA SER A 714 -5.39 -7.66 16.62
C SER A 714 -4.90 -6.37 15.92
N LEU A 715 -5.79 -5.50 15.43
CA LEU A 715 -5.44 -4.23 14.79
C LEU A 715 -6.35 -3.02 15.15
N ARG A 716 -7.36 -3.18 16.01
CA ARG A 716 -8.09 -2.03 16.59
C ARG A 716 -7.32 -1.60 17.83
N TYR A 717 -6.62 -0.48 17.76
CA TYR A 717 -5.87 0.00 18.92
C TYR A 717 -6.85 0.46 20.01
N PRO A 718 -6.62 0.12 21.30
CA PRO A 718 -7.52 0.54 22.36
C PRO A 718 -7.61 2.07 22.38
N THR A 719 -8.81 2.59 22.63
CA THR A 719 -8.95 4.01 22.97
C THR A 719 -8.32 4.20 24.35
N PRO A 720 -7.28 5.04 24.49
CA PRO A 720 -6.67 5.27 25.79
C PRO A 720 -7.65 6.00 26.70
N ASP A 721 -7.68 5.60 27.97
CA ASP A 721 -8.48 6.27 28.98
C ASP A 721 -7.73 7.51 29.50
N VAL A 722 -7.68 8.57 28.69
CA VAL A 722 -6.95 9.81 29.05
C VAL A 722 -7.59 10.53 30.23
N MET A 723 -8.84 10.21 30.56
CA MET A 723 -9.54 10.65 31.76
C MET A 723 -9.30 9.77 33.00
N ALA A 724 -8.43 8.76 32.94
CA ALA A 724 -8.13 7.90 34.10
C ALA A 724 -7.60 8.68 35.31
N GLU A 725 -6.77 9.71 35.08
CA GLU A 725 -6.23 10.59 36.12
C GLU A 725 -7.29 11.52 36.75
N PHE A 726 -8.43 11.69 36.07
CA PHE A 726 -9.56 12.53 36.47
C PHE A 726 -10.78 11.73 36.95
N LYS A 727 -10.59 10.43 37.22
CA LYS A 727 -11.59 9.57 37.85
C LYS A 727 -11.20 9.29 39.30
N ARG A 728 -12.02 9.75 40.25
CA ARG A 728 -11.88 9.40 41.68
C ARG A 728 -12.94 8.35 42.01
N ASP A 729 -12.51 7.22 42.56
CA ASP A 729 -13.37 6.08 42.92
C ASP A 729 -14.27 5.56 41.78
N GLY A 730 -13.80 5.69 40.53
CA GLY A 730 -14.51 5.32 39.31
C GLY A 730 -15.53 6.36 38.81
N GLY A 731 -15.82 7.41 39.60
CA GLY A 731 -16.62 8.56 39.19
C GLY A 731 -15.78 9.66 38.53
N LEU A 732 -16.38 10.38 37.57
CA LEU A 732 -15.81 11.63 37.05
C LEU A 732 -15.89 12.73 38.11
N LEU A 733 -14.85 13.57 38.20
CA LEU A 733 -14.89 14.77 39.05
C LEU A 733 -15.98 15.76 38.60
N PRO A 734 -16.53 16.58 39.52
CA PRO A 734 -17.61 17.53 39.20
C PRO A 734 -17.24 18.51 38.08
N ALA A 735 -18.23 18.90 37.28
CA ALA A 735 -18.06 19.79 36.12
C ALA A 735 -17.54 21.21 36.44
N HIS A 736 -17.44 21.59 37.73
CA HIS A 736 -16.80 22.83 38.17
C HIS A 736 -15.33 22.65 38.62
N GLU A 737 -14.91 21.42 38.94
CA GLU A 737 -13.48 21.07 39.08
C GLU A 737 -12.86 20.81 37.70
N TYR A 738 -13.66 20.26 36.77
CA TYR A 738 -13.27 20.02 35.38
C TYR A 738 -13.23 21.32 34.55
N ASN A 739 -12.08 21.97 34.48
CA ASN A 739 -11.83 23.05 33.52
C ASN A 739 -10.94 22.54 32.36
N PRO A 740 -11.47 22.34 31.13
CA PRO A 740 -10.67 21.88 30.00
C PRO A 740 -9.63 22.90 29.52
N GLN A 741 -9.74 24.17 29.89
CA GLN A 741 -8.69 25.18 29.67
C GLN A 741 -7.48 24.99 30.61
N LYS A 742 -7.63 24.24 31.72
CA LYS A 742 -6.51 23.82 32.58
C LYS A 742 -5.90 22.47 32.18
N LEU A 743 -6.51 21.75 31.25
CA LEU A 743 -5.89 20.58 30.59
C LEU A 743 -4.90 20.99 29.50
N LEU A 744 -4.91 22.27 29.13
CA LEU A 744 -3.80 22.95 28.46
C LEU A 744 -2.89 23.53 29.55
N PRO A 745 -1.63 23.10 29.67
CA PRO A 745 -0.60 23.99 30.22
C PRO A 745 -0.52 25.20 29.29
N ASN A 746 -0.62 26.42 29.84
CA ASN A 746 -0.35 27.64 29.06
C ASN A 746 1.05 27.55 28.42
N ASP A 747 1.97 26.94 29.17
CA ASP A 747 3.33 26.53 28.85
C ASP A 747 3.46 25.84 27.47
N ILE A 748 2.46 25.07 26.99
CA ILE A 748 2.52 24.43 25.67
C ILE A 748 2.23 25.41 24.54
N TYR A 749 1.32 26.36 24.75
CA TYR A 749 1.11 27.47 23.81
C TYR A 749 2.30 28.43 23.84
N GLU A 750 2.89 28.69 25.01
CA GLU A 750 4.09 29.49 25.13
C GLU A 750 5.32 28.81 24.52
N LEU A 751 5.53 27.50 24.70
CA LEU A 751 6.61 26.75 24.04
C LEU A 751 6.51 26.82 22.51
N LEU A 752 5.32 26.55 21.96
CA LEU A 752 5.08 26.60 20.51
C LEU A 752 5.21 28.02 19.92
N VAL A 753 4.99 29.07 20.72
CA VAL A 753 5.13 30.48 20.29
C VAL A 753 6.55 31.01 20.51
N GLN A 754 7.26 30.59 21.57
CA GLN A 754 8.62 31.03 21.88
C GLN A 754 9.64 30.46 20.87
N GLU A 755 9.50 29.21 20.41
CA GLU A 755 10.32 28.68 19.31
C GLU A 755 10.01 29.36 17.95
N GLY A 756 8.89 30.08 17.83
CA GLY A 756 8.56 30.94 16.69
C GLY A 756 9.25 32.32 16.72
N SER A 757 9.95 32.67 17.80
CA SER A 757 10.65 33.95 17.95
C SER A 757 11.90 34.01 17.07
N VAL A 758 11.88 34.84 16.03
CA VAL A 758 12.96 34.94 15.05
C VAL A 758 14.22 35.56 15.65
N ASN A 759 15.14 34.71 16.09
CA ASN A 759 16.58 34.97 16.08
C ASN A 759 17.31 33.69 15.68
N HIS A 760 18.23 33.77 14.72
CA HIS A 760 19.09 32.66 14.33
C HIS A 760 19.98 32.25 15.52
N PRO A 761 19.94 31.00 16.01
CA PRO A 761 20.99 30.45 16.85
C PRO A 761 22.05 29.82 15.93
N ASP A 762 23.30 30.28 16.04
CA ASP A 762 24.42 29.55 15.45
C ASP A 762 24.61 28.22 16.17
N TYR A 763 24.82 27.14 15.41
CA TYR A 763 24.74 25.75 15.89
C TYR A 763 26.02 25.25 16.60
N GLU A 764 26.67 26.12 17.38
CA GLU A 764 27.87 25.79 18.16
C GLU A 764 27.62 25.99 19.68
N TYR A 765 28.23 25.13 20.49
CA TYR A 765 28.14 25.11 21.97
C TYR A 765 26.79 24.75 22.62
N PHE A 766 26.39 23.48 22.47
CA PHE A 766 25.80 22.74 23.60
C PHE A 766 26.45 21.36 23.73
N THR A 767 27.43 21.25 24.64
CA THR A 767 28.11 20.00 24.99
C THR A 767 28.22 19.89 26.51
N GLY A 768 27.55 18.92 27.11
CA GLY A 768 27.70 18.60 28.53
C GLY A 768 26.43 18.06 29.19
N GLY A 769 26.39 16.75 29.45
CA GLY A 769 25.68 16.22 30.62
C GLY A 769 24.53 15.24 30.38
N ILE A 770 24.32 14.73 29.16
CA ILE A 770 23.30 13.70 28.88
C ILE A 770 23.84 12.61 27.94
N ASP A 771 25.14 12.31 28.03
CA ASP A 771 25.81 11.37 27.12
C ASP A 771 25.77 9.93 27.67
N ASP A 772 26.06 9.73 28.96
CA ASP A 772 26.22 8.39 29.59
C ASP A 772 24.95 7.50 29.55
N GLU A 773 23.74 8.07 29.69
CA GLU A 773 22.48 7.30 29.52
C GLU A 773 22.11 7.12 28.03
N PHE A 774 22.52 8.05 27.17
CA PHE A 774 22.19 8.04 25.75
C PHE A 774 23.01 6.97 25.01
N ASP A 775 24.30 6.85 25.33
CA ASP A 775 25.17 5.79 24.82
C ASP A 775 24.71 4.40 25.28
N GLN A 776 24.24 4.23 26.52
CA GLN A 776 23.68 2.96 27.00
C GLN A 776 22.42 2.54 26.25
N ILE A 777 21.54 3.49 25.91
CA ILE A 777 20.35 3.23 25.10
C ILE A 777 20.73 2.96 23.62
N TRP A 778 21.75 3.65 23.11
CA TRP A 778 22.27 3.44 21.76
C TRP A 778 22.93 2.07 21.59
N GLU A 779 23.85 1.68 22.49
CA GLU A 779 24.50 0.37 22.46
C GLU A 779 23.49 -0.77 22.60
N ALA A 780 22.44 -0.62 23.42
CA ALA A 780 21.38 -1.61 23.53
C ALA A 780 20.58 -1.81 22.23
N ASP A 781 20.22 -0.73 21.52
CA ASP A 781 19.54 -0.83 20.22
C ASP A 781 20.50 -1.29 19.10
N GLU A 782 21.79 -0.93 19.16
CA GLU A 782 22.79 -1.41 18.19
C GLU A 782 23.14 -2.89 18.40
N GLU A 783 23.19 -3.40 19.64
CA GLU A 783 23.29 -4.83 19.93
C GLU A 783 22.02 -5.58 19.51
N GLN A 784 20.83 -5.03 19.78
CA GLN A 784 19.57 -5.63 19.32
C GLN A 784 19.49 -5.67 17.78
N ARG A 785 19.96 -4.62 17.08
CA ARG A 785 20.10 -4.61 15.61
C ARG A 785 21.15 -5.63 15.14
N ARG A 786 22.29 -5.80 15.83
CA ARG A 786 23.28 -6.83 15.52
C ARG A 786 22.70 -8.23 15.66
N LEU A 787 21.94 -8.52 16.72
CA LEU A 787 21.30 -9.81 16.93
C LEU A 787 20.25 -10.11 15.84
N VAL A 788 19.46 -9.11 15.43
CA VAL A 788 18.53 -9.25 14.29
C VAL A 788 19.30 -9.47 12.97
N ALA A 789 20.37 -8.71 12.71
CA ALA A 789 21.17 -8.85 11.50
C ALA A 789 21.93 -10.19 11.43
N GLN A 790 22.42 -10.71 12.57
CA GLN A 790 23.01 -12.05 12.65
C GLN A 790 21.97 -13.15 12.44
N PHE A 791 20.75 -12.98 12.99
CA PHE A 791 19.64 -13.90 12.74
C PHE A 791 19.19 -13.90 11.27
N GLU A 792 19.12 -12.73 10.63
CA GLU A 792 18.81 -12.63 9.19
C GLU A 792 19.95 -13.16 8.32
N ALA A 793 21.22 -12.92 8.66
CA ALA A 793 22.36 -13.52 7.94
C ALA A 793 22.35 -15.06 8.03
N TRP A 794 22.17 -15.61 9.23
CA TRP A 794 22.03 -17.06 9.45
C TRP A 794 20.80 -17.64 8.73
N TYR A 795 19.75 -16.84 8.53
CA TYR A 795 18.56 -17.23 7.77
C TYR A 795 18.80 -17.30 6.25
N TRP A 796 19.77 -16.55 5.71
CA TRP A 796 20.15 -16.55 4.29
C TRP A 796 21.26 -17.54 3.93
N GLU A 797 22.02 -18.07 4.90
CA GLU A 797 23.03 -19.13 4.69
C GLU A 797 22.44 -20.57 4.68
N LEU A 798 21.11 -20.71 4.58
CA LEU A 798 20.38 -21.98 4.74
C LEU A 798 19.34 -22.28 3.63
N ASP A 799 19.44 -21.61 2.47
CA ASP A 799 18.59 -21.81 1.27
C ASP A 799 19.44 -22.30 0.08
#